data_AF-A0A350HYP5-F1
#
_entry.id   AF-A0A350HYP5-F1
#
_cell.length_a   1.000
_cell.length_b   1.000
_cell.length_c   1.000
_cell.angle_alpha   90.00
_cell.angle_beta   90.00
_cell.angle_gamma   90.00
#
_symmetry.space_group_name_H-M   'P 1'
#
loop_
_entity.id
_entity.type
_entity.pdbx_description
1 polymer ?
#
loop_
_entity_poly.entity_id
_entity_poly.type
_entity_poly.pdbx_seq_one_letter_code
_entity_poly.pdbx_strand_id
1 'polypeptide(L)'
;MMTMISKMNALRLSRFFFCRFGVFVTLSFMLPLHGAEPLHVVFMVGEQEYETARTLPEFARQELTPKGIVSSFAHVSRDDSNHFKGLEALADADVLFVSVRRRTPPEAQMQLIRTFLNRGGSVVAIRTSSHAFDRDPPSADYVRWQSFDRDVLGGHYEGHYGNKPPTNPPSKIFLQASQKTHPLLKGLEQHSFLSTSHLYKNREMSAKATVLMDGVVVGMEVREPVTWTHETSSGGRVVYTSLGNTGDFGIQPFRRLLLNAIHWVAGRAVPEQLIHPGLKGDFDPNASLNGWVPMNVPSAWEQHPSGAFADTDGFGWYRSYVHVPESWRGSRLLLVVDEVSDVDEGFFNGIKIGANGAMPPLYQNPSSNIRRPFVIDPDWIRYGEDNLIAWRVYDKEGQGGILKGPVHLSRRDDAIDLQGAWLFRPGDAPSWSQWDHDPDSAEAKQASARFKQIAGVGFAGHAGIVDADIGGRQRRIQEVYEKFKGNTNVHALTEGKGAPLSPDAALESLEVSDGLSIDLVLSEPLVKQPLYIDFDERGRMWVVQYIQYPNPAGLEVLTWDNHLRKVFDAVPPPPPFDRPEHQKFVGKDKITLHEDTDGDGVFETHKTFLDGLNMCTSLAFDQEGIWVMHPPYLLFYADRNHDDQPDGPPEVHLSGFGLEDTHSIANSLKWGPDGWLYGATGSTVTARVKVERGESNKVYPFFGQNIWRYHPVTHHFELFAEGGWNTFGVDFDSKGRLYSGTNGNLQSVYFVQGGYYQKSFGKHGPHTNPYT
;
A
#
# COMPACT_ATOMS: atom_id res chain seq x y z
N MET A 1 -24.32 61.58 31.96
CA MET A 1 -25.40 62.26 32.71
C MET A 1 -26.17 61.16 33.44
N MET A 2 -25.79 60.84 34.68
CA MET A 2 -26.60 61.11 35.91
C MET A 2 -27.97 60.37 35.88
N THR A 3 -28.41 59.51 36.80
CA THR A 3 -28.08 59.27 38.22
C THR A 3 -28.89 58.04 38.74
N MET A 4 -28.34 57.30 39.72
CA MET A 4 -28.93 56.65 40.93
C MET A 4 -30.34 55.98 40.93
N ILE A 5 -30.52 54.70 41.31
CA ILE A 5 -30.48 53.98 42.63
C ILE A 5 -31.83 53.99 43.43
N SER A 6 -32.21 52.77 43.89
CA SER A 6 -33.00 52.39 45.10
C SER A 6 -34.44 51.89 44.87
N LYS A 7 -34.71 50.57 44.90
CA LYS A 7 -35.13 49.69 46.03
C LYS A 7 -36.47 50.05 46.72
N MET A 8 -37.44 49.12 46.72
CA MET A 8 -37.88 48.31 47.89
C MET A 8 -39.20 47.52 47.64
N ASN A 9 -39.11 46.21 47.92
CA ASN A 9 -40.07 45.22 48.49
C ASN A 9 -41.45 45.73 48.97
N ALA A 10 -42.51 44.93 49.12
CA ALA A 10 -42.96 43.59 48.72
C ALA A 10 -44.34 43.45 49.41
N LEU A 11 -45.36 42.77 48.85
CA LEU A 11 -46.35 42.04 49.65
C LEU A 11 -47.30 41.20 48.77
N ARG A 12 -47.45 39.93 49.16
CA ARG A 12 -48.40 38.93 48.63
C ARG A 12 -49.81 39.18 49.19
N LEU A 13 -50.87 38.84 48.44
CA LEU A 13 -51.75 37.70 48.74
C LEU A 13 -52.87 37.51 47.67
N SER A 14 -52.85 36.30 47.10
CA SER A 14 -53.89 35.47 46.47
C SER A 14 -55.39 35.86 46.52
N ARG A 15 -56.11 35.60 45.40
CA ARG A 15 -57.24 34.64 45.33
C ARG A 15 -57.67 34.37 43.87
N PHE A 16 -57.92 33.09 43.60
CA PHE A 16 -58.29 32.46 42.32
C PHE A 16 -59.72 32.81 41.86
N PHE A 17 -59.90 32.98 40.54
CA PHE A 17 -61.12 32.58 39.82
C PHE A 17 -60.76 32.20 38.37
N PHE A 18 -61.34 31.10 37.90
CA PHE A 18 -60.98 30.39 36.67
C PHE A 18 -61.92 30.74 35.51
N CYS A 19 -61.40 30.49 34.29
CA CYS A 19 -62.10 30.22 33.02
C CYS A 19 -62.33 31.40 32.04
N ARG A 20 -61.53 31.47 30.96
CA ARG A 20 -61.89 30.86 29.64
C ARG A 20 -60.83 31.12 28.54
N PHE A 21 -60.47 30.01 27.88
CA PHE A 21 -60.01 29.82 26.50
C PHE A 21 -58.95 30.73 25.86
N GLY A 22 -57.76 30.14 25.65
CA GLY A 22 -56.78 30.46 24.62
C GLY A 22 -55.75 29.34 24.58
N VAL A 23 -55.71 28.56 23.50
CA VAL A 23 -54.75 27.46 23.31
C VAL A 23 -53.33 28.02 23.35
N PHE A 24 -52.53 27.58 24.33
CA PHE A 24 -51.08 27.82 24.37
C PHE A 24 -50.37 26.47 24.31
N VAL A 25 -49.53 26.33 23.28
CA VAL A 25 -48.51 25.30 23.15
C VAL A 25 -47.48 25.53 24.26
N THR A 26 -47.39 24.60 25.21
CA THR A 26 -46.32 24.58 26.21
C THR A 26 -45.02 24.12 25.57
N LEU A 27 -44.10 25.07 25.33
CA LEU A 27 -42.68 24.79 25.21
C LEU A 27 -42.16 24.38 26.59
N SER A 28 -42.00 23.08 26.82
CA SER A 28 -41.18 22.58 27.92
C SER A 28 -39.72 22.82 27.56
N PHE A 29 -39.04 23.69 28.31
CA PHE A 29 -37.58 23.71 28.35
C PHE A 29 -37.09 22.37 28.91
N MET A 30 -36.66 21.47 28.04
CA MET A 30 -35.79 20.36 28.43
C MET A 30 -34.45 20.95 28.84
N LEU A 31 -34.11 20.84 30.12
CA LEU A 31 -32.73 20.88 30.58
C LEU A 31 -31.95 19.77 29.84
N PRO A 32 -30.68 20.01 29.44
CA PRO A 32 -29.87 18.95 28.87
C PRO A 32 -29.65 17.87 29.93
N LEU A 33 -29.97 16.62 29.59
CA LEU A 33 -29.43 15.45 30.28
C LEU A 33 -27.90 15.59 30.27
N HIS A 34 -27.28 15.68 31.45
CA HIS A 34 -25.83 15.56 31.58
C HIS A 34 -25.43 14.17 31.05
N GLY A 35 -24.80 14.11 29.88
CA GLY A 35 -24.11 12.92 29.41
C GLY A 35 -22.95 12.62 30.34
N ALA A 36 -22.74 11.35 30.70
CA ALA A 36 -21.59 10.92 31.46
C ALA A 36 -20.29 11.35 30.76
N GLU A 37 -19.30 11.84 31.51
CA GLU A 37 -18.02 12.22 30.93
C GLU A 37 -17.37 11.05 30.16
N PRO A 38 -16.73 11.34 29.01
CA PRO A 38 -16.12 10.31 28.18
C PRO A 38 -15.01 9.58 28.93
N LEU A 39 -14.88 8.26 28.74
CA LEU A 39 -13.83 7.47 29.40
C LEU A 39 -12.47 7.96 28.92
N HIS A 40 -11.56 8.28 29.82
CA HIS A 40 -10.20 8.70 29.46
C HIS A 40 -9.17 7.62 29.76
N VAL A 41 -8.49 7.16 28.70
CA VAL A 41 -7.43 6.14 28.76
C VAL A 41 -6.10 6.78 28.39
N VAL A 42 -5.11 6.67 29.28
CA VAL A 42 -3.73 7.08 29.02
C VAL A 42 -2.90 5.86 28.67
N PHE A 43 -2.38 5.80 27.45
CA PHE A 43 -1.47 4.77 26.97
C PHE A 43 -0.02 5.16 27.22
N MET A 44 0.63 4.52 28.19
CA MET A 44 2.07 4.64 28.43
C MET A 44 2.82 3.63 27.57
N VAL A 45 3.52 4.14 26.54
CA VAL A 45 4.14 3.31 25.49
C VAL A 45 5.65 3.54 25.46
N GLY A 46 6.40 2.49 25.81
CA GLY A 46 7.86 2.54 25.91
C GLY A 46 8.57 1.25 25.53
N GLU A 47 7.88 0.32 24.87
CA GLU A 47 8.50 -0.87 24.28
C GLU A 47 8.72 -0.67 22.76
N GLN A 48 9.80 -1.26 22.23
CA GLN A 48 10.24 -1.11 20.83
C GLN A 48 10.30 -2.46 20.09
N GLU A 49 10.13 -3.57 20.80
CA GLU A 49 10.30 -4.93 20.25
C GLU A 49 9.06 -5.39 19.48
N TYR A 50 7.87 -4.92 19.89
CA TYR A 50 6.57 -5.33 19.37
C TYR A 50 5.78 -4.17 18.75
N GLU A 51 6.46 -3.08 18.40
CA GLU A 51 5.91 -1.92 17.69
C GLU A 51 4.62 -1.34 18.30
N THR A 52 4.43 -1.41 19.61
CA THR A 52 3.18 -0.93 20.22
C THR A 52 2.96 0.58 20.13
N ALA A 53 4.01 1.35 19.82
CA ALA A 53 3.90 2.75 19.41
C ALA A 53 3.13 2.95 18.09
N ARG A 54 2.98 1.90 17.28
CA ARG A 54 2.14 1.86 16.07
C ARG A 54 0.81 1.14 16.32
N THR A 55 0.84 -0.04 16.95
CA THR A 55 -0.36 -0.89 17.05
C THR A 55 -1.40 -0.39 18.05
N LEU A 56 -0.99 0.24 19.16
CA LEU A 56 -1.93 0.75 20.18
C LEU A 56 -2.68 2.02 19.73
N PRO A 57 -2.05 3.01 19.07
CA PRO A 57 -2.79 4.11 18.45
C PRO A 57 -3.82 3.63 17.43
N GLU A 58 -3.48 2.64 16.61
CA GLU A 58 -4.41 2.09 15.63
C GLU A 58 -5.58 1.36 16.29
N PHE A 59 -5.30 0.52 17.30
CA PHE A 59 -6.36 -0.11 18.12
C PHE A 59 -7.28 0.95 18.76
N ALA A 60 -6.72 2.01 19.35
CA ALA A 60 -7.51 3.07 19.97
C ALA A 60 -8.38 3.82 18.95
N ARG A 61 -7.83 4.09 17.76
CA ARG A 61 -8.55 4.73 16.65
C ARG A 61 -9.71 3.86 16.16
N GLN A 62 -9.48 2.55 16.00
CA GLN A 62 -10.47 1.60 15.49
C GLN A 62 -11.55 1.25 16.51
N GLU A 63 -11.16 0.95 17.74
CA GLU A 63 -12.05 0.27 18.70
C GLU A 63 -12.56 1.18 19.83
N LEU A 64 -11.80 2.23 20.19
CA LEU A 64 -12.11 3.10 21.34
C LEU A 64 -12.72 4.42 20.92
N THR A 65 -12.13 5.10 19.94
CA THR A 65 -12.57 6.42 19.45
C THR A 65 -14.04 6.40 19.01
N PRO A 66 -14.50 5.46 18.16
CA PRO A 66 -15.91 5.44 17.77
C PRO A 66 -16.87 5.03 18.91
N LYS A 67 -16.37 4.65 20.09
CA LYS A 67 -17.16 4.44 21.31
C LYS A 67 -17.14 5.65 22.25
N GLY A 68 -16.60 6.79 21.79
CA GLY A 68 -16.49 8.02 22.59
C GLY A 68 -15.48 7.92 23.73
N ILE A 69 -14.50 7.02 23.63
CA ILE A 69 -13.41 6.89 24.60
C ILE A 69 -12.26 7.79 24.15
N VAL A 70 -11.83 8.68 25.03
CA VAL A 70 -10.71 9.58 24.81
C VAL A 70 -9.42 8.83 25.11
N SER A 71 -8.48 8.84 24.16
CA SER A 71 -7.18 8.19 24.30
C SER A 71 -6.06 9.22 24.24
N SER A 72 -5.21 9.24 25.27
CA SER A 72 -3.97 10.04 25.29
C SER A 72 -2.77 9.11 25.28
N PHE A 73 -1.68 9.50 24.62
CA PHE A 73 -0.49 8.67 24.48
C PHE A 73 0.72 9.32 25.12
N ALA A 74 1.29 8.64 26.12
CA ALA A 74 2.54 8.99 26.76
C ALA A 74 3.68 8.14 26.17
N HIS A 75 4.37 8.69 25.16
CA HIS A 75 5.47 8.00 24.48
C HIS A 75 6.82 8.33 25.08
N VAL A 76 7.76 7.38 25.01
CA VAL A 76 9.17 7.65 25.34
C VAL A 76 9.73 8.80 24.50
N SER A 77 10.51 9.67 25.13
CA SER A 77 11.21 10.77 24.47
C SER A 77 12.28 10.23 23.53
N ARG A 78 12.53 10.94 22.43
CA ARG A 78 13.66 10.66 21.54
C ARG A 78 15.01 10.87 22.24
N ASP A 79 15.07 11.84 23.15
CA ASP A 79 16.32 12.26 23.80
C ASP A 79 16.62 11.48 25.09
N ASP A 80 15.59 10.88 25.70
CA ASP A 80 15.72 10.04 26.89
C ASP A 80 14.69 8.91 26.85
N SER A 81 15.18 7.69 26.63
CA SER A 81 14.35 6.48 26.54
C SER A 81 13.61 6.13 27.84
N ASN A 82 13.95 6.76 28.96
CA ASN A 82 13.28 6.61 30.25
C ASN A 82 12.23 7.68 30.53
N HIS A 83 12.23 8.78 29.78
CA HIS A 83 11.30 9.88 29.95
C HIS A 83 10.06 9.71 29.05
N PHE A 84 8.86 9.91 29.58
CA PHE A 84 7.60 9.74 28.85
C PHE A 84 6.88 11.09 28.62
N LYS A 85 6.84 11.59 27.39
CA LYS A 85 6.14 12.84 27.07
C LYS A 85 4.62 12.62 27.12
N GLY A 86 3.87 13.43 27.87
CA GLY A 86 2.41 13.33 27.97
C GLY A 86 1.89 12.54 29.18
N LEU A 87 2.76 12.09 30.08
CA LEU A 87 2.36 11.29 31.25
C LEU A 87 1.57 12.10 32.29
N GLU A 88 1.65 13.44 32.26
CA GLU A 88 0.85 14.37 33.04
C GLU A 88 -0.67 14.20 32.84
N ALA A 89 -1.09 13.63 31.70
CA ALA A 89 -2.48 13.24 31.44
C ALA A 89 -3.02 12.19 32.42
N LEU A 90 -2.18 11.57 33.27
CA LEU A 90 -2.65 10.73 34.38
C LEU A 90 -3.41 11.51 35.45
N ALA A 91 -3.33 12.85 35.47
CA ALA A 91 -4.04 13.67 36.45
C ALA A 91 -5.57 13.49 36.37
N ASP A 92 -6.13 13.27 35.19
CA ASP A 92 -7.57 13.14 34.91
C ASP A 92 -7.97 11.79 34.30
N ALA A 93 -7.00 10.90 34.03
CA ALA A 93 -7.27 9.57 33.49
C ALA A 93 -8.13 8.67 34.40
N ASP A 94 -8.99 7.87 33.76
CA ASP A 94 -9.72 6.76 34.38
C ASP A 94 -8.91 5.46 34.35
N VAL A 95 -8.16 5.24 33.27
CA VAL A 95 -7.41 4.00 33.00
C VAL A 95 -6.00 4.33 32.53
N LEU A 96 -5.00 3.68 33.16
CA LEU A 96 -3.64 3.62 32.66
C LEU A 96 -3.45 2.32 31.87
N PHE A 97 -3.13 2.45 30.58
CA PHE A 97 -2.73 1.32 29.73
C PHE A 97 -1.21 1.27 29.63
N VAL A 98 -0.57 0.18 30.06
CA VAL A 98 0.89 0.04 30.10
C VAL A 98 1.35 -0.91 28.99
N SER A 99 2.26 -0.41 28.15
CA SER A 99 3.08 -1.19 27.21
C SER A 99 4.51 -0.69 27.26
N VAL A 100 5.24 -1.10 28.29
CA VAL A 100 6.58 -0.59 28.61
C VAL A 100 7.54 -1.76 28.84
N ARG A 101 8.80 -1.62 28.39
CA ARG A 101 9.83 -2.65 28.54
C ARG A 101 11.12 -2.06 29.10
N ARG A 102 11.51 -2.49 30.31
CA ARG A 102 12.81 -2.19 30.93
C ARG A 102 13.18 -0.70 30.83
N ARG A 103 12.32 0.17 31.36
CA ARG A 103 12.53 1.62 31.49
C ARG A 103 12.63 1.99 32.96
N THR A 104 13.27 3.10 33.26
CA THR A 104 13.46 3.52 34.65
C THR A 104 13.10 5.00 34.73
N PRO A 105 11.82 5.39 34.83
CA PRO A 105 11.39 6.78 34.70
C PRO A 105 12.00 7.72 35.76
N PRO A 106 12.13 9.02 35.48
CA PRO A 106 12.47 10.02 36.49
C PRO A 106 11.50 9.96 37.68
N GLU A 107 11.99 10.27 38.89
CA GLU A 107 11.21 10.25 40.14
C GLU A 107 9.90 11.03 40.00
N ALA A 108 9.92 12.21 39.39
CA ALA A 108 8.73 13.02 39.16
C ALA A 108 7.65 12.27 38.34
N GLN A 109 8.06 11.51 37.31
CA GLN A 109 7.14 10.73 36.48
C GLN A 109 6.65 9.47 37.20
N MET A 110 7.53 8.84 37.99
CA MET A 110 7.15 7.71 38.84
C MET A 110 6.11 8.13 39.90
N GLN A 111 6.21 9.35 40.42
CA GLN A 111 5.22 9.89 41.36
C GLN A 111 3.85 10.10 40.72
N LEU A 112 3.77 10.44 39.43
CA LEU A 112 2.48 10.50 38.72
C LEU A 112 1.81 9.12 38.68
N ILE A 113 2.58 8.07 38.39
CA ILE A 113 2.10 6.68 38.36
C ILE A 113 1.65 6.25 39.77
N ARG A 114 2.48 6.48 40.80
CA ARG A 114 2.13 6.15 42.19
C ARG A 114 0.90 6.89 42.66
N THR A 115 0.77 8.17 42.32
CA THR A 115 -0.42 8.98 42.67
C THR A 115 -1.68 8.42 42.01
N PHE A 116 -1.61 8.08 40.73
CA PHE A 116 -2.71 7.43 40.00
C PHE A 116 -3.12 6.10 40.66
N LEU A 117 -2.16 5.25 41.03
CA LEU A 117 -2.44 3.96 41.68
C LEU A 117 -3.01 4.14 43.10
N ASN A 118 -2.44 5.05 43.90
CA ASN A 118 -2.84 5.28 45.29
C ASN A 118 -4.26 5.85 45.41
N ARG A 119 -4.76 6.55 44.39
CA ARG A 119 -6.16 7.00 44.33
C ARG A 119 -7.14 5.94 43.81
N GLY A 120 -6.70 4.70 43.63
CA GLY A 120 -7.52 3.60 43.12
C GLY A 120 -7.58 3.50 41.60
N GLY A 121 -6.62 4.08 40.89
CA GLY A 121 -6.56 4.04 39.42
C GLY A 121 -6.50 2.62 38.86
N SER A 122 -7.20 2.42 37.75
CA SER A 122 -7.32 1.13 37.07
C SER A 122 -6.25 0.94 36.00
N VAL A 123 -5.77 -0.30 35.82
CA VAL A 123 -4.64 -0.61 34.93
C VAL A 123 -4.99 -1.71 33.94
N VAL A 124 -4.67 -1.49 32.67
CA VAL A 124 -4.53 -2.56 31.67
C VAL A 124 -3.07 -2.65 31.28
N ALA A 125 -2.47 -3.83 31.34
CA ALA A 125 -1.06 -4.02 31.03
C ALA A 125 -0.86 -5.20 30.08
N ILE A 126 0.03 -5.03 29.09
CA ILE A 126 0.30 -6.07 28.10
C ILE A 126 1.77 -6.45 28.08
N ARG A 127 2.04 -7.71 27.73
CA ARG A 127 3.33 -8.24 27.30
C ARG A 127 4.49 -7.85 28.24
N THR A 128 5.42 -7.05 27.76
CA THR A 128 6.65 -6.66 28.46
C THR A 128 6.44 -5.82 29.70
N SER A 129 5.20 -5.37 29.94
CA SER A 129 4.85 -4.61 31.13
C SER A 129 5.09 -5.39 32.43
N SER A 130 5.21 -6.72 32.37
CA SER A 130 5.68 -7.54 33.50
C SER A 130 7.10 -7.22 33.96
N HIS A 131 7.87 -6.49 33.17
CA HIS A 131 9.19 -5.99 33.52
C HIS A 131 9.34 -4.56 32.99
N ALA A 132 8.25 -3.78 33.09
CA ALA A 132 8.16 -2.40 32.64
C ALA A 132 9.27 -1.55 33.24
N PHE A 133 9.41 -1.61 34.57
CA PHE A 133 10.27 -0.71 35.35
C PHE A 133 11.53 -1.36 35.91
N ASP A 134 11.92 -2.49 35.33
CA ASP A 134 13.04 -3.30 35.81
C ASP A 134 14.29 -3.12 34.95
N ARG A 135 14.95 -1.97 35.16
CA ARG A 135 16.27 -1.65 34.59
C ARG A 135 17.05 -0.77 35.57
N ASP A 136 18.36 -0.93 35.59
CA ASP A 136 19.25 -0.12 36.42
C ASP A 136 19.08 1.38 36.11
N PRO A 137 18.85 2.23 37.15
CA PRO A 137 18.73 3.68 36.95
C PRO A 137 20.01 4.29 36.39
N PRO A 138 19.91 5.24 35.42
CA PRO A 138 21.08 5.94 34.90
C PRO A 138 21.66 6.98 35.88
N SER A 139 20.87 7.49 36.83
CA SER A 139 21.30 8.35 37.93
C SER A 139 20.35 8.21 39.13
N ALA A 140 20.65 8.91 40.24
CA ALA A 140 19.83 8.92 41.44
C ALA A 140 18.43 9.55 41.24
N ASP A 141 18.23 10.30 40.17
CA ASP A 141 16.95 10.99 39.86
C ASP A 141 15.92 10.06 39.18
N TYR A 142 16.29 8.80 38.90
CA TYR A 142 15.47 7.82 38.20
C TYR A 142 15.15 6.63 39.11
N VAL A 143 13.94 6.10 38.97
CA VAL A 143 13.39 5.11 39.91
C VAL A 143 13.18 3.78 39.22
N ARG A 144 13.83 2.75 39.75
CA ARG A 144 13.57 1.36 39.42
C ARG A 144 12.43 0.83 40.30
N TRP A 145 11.47 0.14 39.69
CA TRP A 145 10.41 -0.58 40.41
C TRP A 145 10.43 -2.04 39.97
N GLN A 146 11.38 -2.79 40.52
CA GLN A 146 11.61 -4.19 40.16
C GLN A 146 10.40 -5.08 40.43
N SER A 147 9.67 -4.82 41.52
CA SER A 147 8.51 -5.60 41.94
C SER A 147 7.18 -5.15 41.32
N PHE A 148 7.19 -4.33 40.26
CA PHE A 148 5.96 -3.78 39.68
C PHE A 148 4.95 -4.85 39.22
N ASP A 149 5.43 -5.96 38.65
CA ASP A 149 4.57 -7.09 38.26
C ASP A 149 3.88 -7.75 39.46
N ARG A 150 4.60 -7.91 40.56
CA ARG A 150 4.07 -8.48 41.80
C ARG A 150 3.15 -7.51 42.53
N ASP A 151 3.58 -6.27 42.67
CA ASP A 151 2.91 -5.24 43.47
C ASP A 151 1.62 -4.74 42.80
N VAL A 152 1.64 -4.60 41.46
CA VAL A 152 0.54 -3.99 40.69
C VAL A 152 -0.17 -5.04 39.83
N LEU A 153 0.57 -5.81 39.04
CA LEU A 153 -0.03 -6.72 38.05
C LEU A 153 -0.51 -8.05 38.66
N GLY A 154 0.01 -8.45 39.82
CA GLY A 154 -0.36 -9.68 40.52
C GLY A 154 0.28 -10.96 39.95
N GLY A 155 1.31 -10.85 39.11
CA GLY A 155 2.07 -11.99 38.57
C GLY A 155 3.54 -11.93 38.97
N HIS A 156 4.33 -12.89 38.48
CA HIS A 156 5.77 -12.94 38.69
C HIS A 156 6.45 -13.47 37.40
N TYR A 157 7.10 -12.58 36.65
CA TYR A 157 7.69 -12.93 35.36
C TYR A 157 9.10 -13.53 35.51
N GLU A 158 9.28 -14.76 35.02
CA GLU A 158 10.55 -15.51 35.11
C GLU A 158 11.17 -15.83 33.74
N GLY A 159 10.86 -15.02 32.72
CA GLY A 159 11.30 -15.23 31.35
C GLY A 159 10.24 -15.90 30.48
N HIS A 160 10.67 -16.52 29.37
CA HIS A 160 9.75 -17.13 28.40
C HIS A 160 10.34 -18.40 27.78
N TYR A 161 9.48 -19.20 27.17
CA TYR A 161 9.87 -20.38 26.37
C TYR A 161 10.31 -19.93 24.96
N GLY A 162 11.16 -20.73 24.28
CA GLY A 162 11.55 -20.52 22.88
C GLY A 162 12.92 -19.88 22.60
N ASN A 163 13.78 -19.66 23.60
CA ASN A 163 15.08 -18.96 23.42
C ASN A 163 16.24 -19.79 22.82
N LYS A 164 15.98 -20.97 22.23
CA LYS A 164 17.01 -21.79 21.57
C LYS A 164 16.49 -22.39 20.26
N PRO A 165 17.32 -22.51 19.20
CA PRO A 165 16.93 -23.12 17.93
C PRO A 165 16.48 -24.59 18.09
N PRO A 166 15.58 -25.11 17.21
CA PRO A 166 14.91 -24.41 16.11
C PRO A 166 13.70 -23.58 16.60
N THR A 167 13.52 -22.39 16.03
CA THR A 167 12.78 -21.24 16.59
C THR A 167 11.24 -21.32 16.58
N ASN A 168 10.64 -20.74 17.62
CA ASN A 168 9.32 -20.07 17.73
C ASN A 168 8.03 -20.88 17.46
N PRO A 169 7.76 -21.96 18.21
CA PRO A 169 6.42 -22.57 18.23
C PRO A 169 5.36 -21.56 18.69
N PRO A 170 4.21 -21.44 17.99
CA PRO A 170 3.12 -20.57 18.41
C PRO A 170 2.58 -21.01 19.78
N SER A 171 2.07 -20.06 20.55
CA SER A 171 1.40 -20.37 21.82
C SER A 171 -0.07 -20.60 21.55
N LYS A 172 -0.62 -21.73 22.00
CA LYS A 172 -2.07 -21.95 21.99
C LYS A 172 -2.63 -21.49 23.33
N ILE A 173 -3.55 -20.54 23.28
CA ILE A 173 -4.19 -19.91 24.43
C ILE A 173 -5.52 -20.60 24.68
N PHE A 174 -5.85 -20.86 25.94
CA PHE A 174 -7.08 -21.52 26.38
C PHE A 174 -7.80 -20.65 27.39
N LEU A 175 -9.12 -20.57 27.27
CA LEU A 175 -9.96 -19.95 28.28
C LEU A 175 -10.13 -20.90 29.46
N GLN A 176 -10.01 -20.39 30.68
CA GLN A 176 -10.27 -21.15 31.90
C GLN A 176 -11.75 -21.51 31.97
N ALA A 177 -12.04 -22.81 32.06
CA ALA A 177 -13.42 -23.29 32.05
C ALA A 177 -14.26 -22.73 33.22
N SER A 178 -13.62 -22.50 34.37
CA SER A 178 -14.23 -21.90 35.56
C SER A 178 -14.55 -20.41 35.39
N GLN A 179 -14.00 -19.75 34.37
CA GLN A 179 -14.12 -18.30 34.15
C GLN A 179 -14.95 -17.95 32.91
N LYS A 180 -15.60 -18.91 32.26
CA LYS A 180 -16.34 -18.71 31.00
C LYS A 180 -17.38 -17.58 31.04
N THR A 181 -17.97 -17.31 32.20
CA THR A 181 -18.98 -16.27 32.40
C THR A 181 -18.38 -14.91 32.77
N HIS A 182 -17.06 -14.82 32.94
CA HIS A 182 -16.39 -13.57 33.31
C HIS A 182 -16.56 -12.53 32.19
N PRO A 183 -16.96 -11.28 32.49
CA PRO A 183 -17.23 -10.25 31.46
C PRO A 183 -16.08 -10.01 30.48
N LEU A 184 -14.83 -10.16 30.95
CA LEU A 184 -13.63 -10.03 30.10
C LEU A 184 -13.57 -11.05 28.95
N LEU A 185 -14.21 -12.21 29.10
CA LEU A 185 -14.24 -13.26 28.09
C LEU A 185 -15.48 -13.18 27.18
N LYS A 186 -16.34 -12.16 27.33
CA LYS A 186 -17.52 -11.95 26.47
C LYS A 186 -17.08 -11.61 25.03
N GLY A 187 -17.49 -12.38 24.04
CA GLY A 187 -17.03 -12.21 22.65
C GLY A 187 -15.77 -13.03 22.30
N LEU A 188 -15.34 -13.94 23.20
CA LEU A 188 -14.25 -14.89 22.99
C LEU A 188 -14.84 -16.31 23.01
N GLU A 189 -15.76 -16.59 22.08
CA GLU A 189 -16.54 -17.85 22.03
C GLU A 189 -15.65 -19.07 21.77
N GLN A 190 -14.52 -18.86 21.08
CA GLN A 190 -13.52 -19.88 20.87
C GLN A 190 -12.84 -20.24 22.21
N HIS A 191 -12.99 -21.51 22.65
CA HIS A 191 -12.35 -22.00 23.87
C HIS A 191 -10.81 -21.99 23.82
N SER A 192 -10.22 -21.79 22.63
CA SER A 192 -8.80 -21.57 22.46
C SER A 192 -8.49 -20.83 21.15
N PHE A 193 -7.38 -20.09 21.10
CA PHE A 193 -6.86 -19.45 19.89
C PHE A 193 -5.33 -19.52 19.82
N LEU A 194 -4.76 -19.39 18.62
CA LEU A 194 -3.31 -19.30 18.45
C LEU A 194 -2.85 -17.85 18.62
N SER A 195 -1.74 -17.68 19.33
CA SER A 195 -1.05 -16.42 19.49
C SER A 195 0.36 -16.51 18.92
N THR A 196 0.81 -15.37 18.39
CA THR A 196 2.18 -15.17 17.91
C THR A 196 3.15 -14.80 19.04
N SER A 197 2.65 -14.58 20.25
CA SER A 197 3.46 -14.31 21.44
C SER A 197 4.18 -15.57 21.94
N HIS A 198 5.43 -15.40 22.40
CA HIS A 198 6.09 -16.41 23.22
C HIS A 198 5.37 -16.59 24.55
N LEU A 199 5.20 -17.85 24.98
CA LEU A 199 4.64 -18.15 26.29
C LEU A 199 5.59 -17.66 27.40
N TYR A 200 5.11 -16.77 28.26
CA TYR A 200 5.84 -16.29 29.45
C TYR A 200 5.70 -17.28 30.59
N LYS A 201 6.74 -17.39 31.42
CA LYS A 201 6.74 -18.19 32.66
C LYS A 201 6.19 -17.32 33.79
N ASN A 202 4.97 -17.61 34.23
CA ASN A 202 4.24 -16.82 35.23
C ASN A 202 3.59 -17.74 36.29
N ARG A 203 4.32 -18.74 36.78
CA ARG A 203 3.75 -19.81 37.62
C ARG A 203 3.28 -19.31 38.99
N GLU A 204 3.97 -18.31 39.53
CA GLU A 204 3.64 -17.72 40.82
C GLU A 204 2.67 -16.55 40.62
N MET A 205 1.50 -16.67 41.24
CA MET A 205 0.42 -15.69 41.13
C MET A 205 0.05 -15.15 42.52
N SER A 206 -0.31 -13.88 42.58
CA SER A 206 -0.87 -13.26 43.78
C SER A 206 -2.14 -14.00 44.22
N ALA A 207 -2.37 -14.12 45.53
CA ALA A 207 -3.62 -14.69 46.07
C ALA A 207 -4.86 -13.86 45.69
N LYS A 208 -4.67 -12.60 45.28
CA LYS A 208 -5.73 -11.72 44.75
C LYS A 208 -5.89 -11.82 43.24
N ALA A 209 -5.07 -12.60 42.54
CA ALA A 209 -5.15 -12.73 41.10
C ALA A 209 -6.15 -13.81 40.69
N THR A 210 -6.96 -13.53 39.68
CA THR A 210 -7.86 -14.52 39.07
C THR A 210 -7.41 -14.80 37.64
N VAL A 211 -6.89 -16.01 37.40
CA VAL A 211 -6.44 -16.44 36.07
C VAL A 211 -7.65 -16.72 35.18
N LEU A 212 -7.69 -16.09 34.01
CA LEU A 212 -8.77 -16.20 33.02
C LEU A 212 -8.36 -17.03 31.81
N MET A 213 -7.09 -16.97 31.41
CA MET A 213 -6.57 -17.72 30.28
C MET A 213 -5.19 -18.29 30.58
N ASP A 214 -4.95 -19.51 30.14
CA ASP A 214 -3.64 -20.16 30.13
C ASP A 214 -3.10 -20.22 28.70
N GLY A 215 -1.80 -20.45 28.55
CA GLY A 215 -1.19 -20.81 27.28
C GLY A 215 -0.34 -22.05 27.40
N VAL A 216 -0.20 -22.77 26.29
CA VAL A 216 0.80 -23.82 26.11
C VAL A 216 1.65 -23.53 24.89
N VAL A 217 2.89 -23.97 24.92
CA VAL A 217 3.70 -24.00 23.70
C VAL A 217 3.26 -25.21 22.88
N VAL A 218 2.91 -25.00 21.61
CA VAL A 218 2.50 -26.11 20.73
C VAL A 218 3.62 -27.15 20.66
N GLY A 219 3.28 -28.41 20.97
CA GLY A 219 4.24 -29.52 21.02
C GLY A 219 4.98 -29.69 22.36
N MET A 220 4.65 -28.92 23.40
CA MET A 220 5.20 -29.07 24.75
C MET A 220 4.09 -29.21 25.79
N GLU A 221 4.32 -30.03 26.82
CA GLU A 221 3.42 -30.17 27.98
C GLU A 221 3.67 -29.08 29.05
N VAL A 222 3.86 -27.83 28.63
CA VAL A 222 4.02 -26.69 29.54
C VAL A 222 2.77 -25.82 29.49
N ARG A 223 2.24 -25.45 30.65
CA ARG A 223 1.06 -24.59 30.79
C ARG A 223 1.38 -23.44 31.74
N GLU A 224 1.07 -22.23 31.31
CA GLU A 224 1.35 -21.00 32.08
C GLU A 224 0.15 -20.05 32.04
N PRO A 225 -0.10 -19.27 33.10
CA PRO A 225 -1.04 -18.17 33.08
C PRO A 225 -0.67 -17.12 32.02
N VAL A 226 -1.65 -16.74 31.21
CA VAL A 226 -1.50 -15.78 30.12
C VAL A 226 -2.31 -14.53 30.35
N THR A 227 -3.52 -14.62 30.92
CA THR A 227 -4.34 -13.44 31.22
C THR A 227 -5.03 -13.61 32.54
N TRP A 228 -5.00 -12.57 33.36
CA TRP A 228 -5.59 -12.58 34.69
C TRP A 228 -6.05 -11.18 35.11
N THR A 229 -6.90 -11.15 36.12
CA THR A 229 -7.25 -9.93 36.85
C THR A 229 -6.49 -9.87 38.16
N HIS A 230 -6.32 -8.66 38.69
CA HIS A 230 -5.77 -8.40 40.03
C HIS A 230 -6.43 -7.15 40.62
N GLU A 231 -6.33 -6.97 41.93
CA GLU A 231 -6.80 -5.78 42.64
C GLU A 231 -5.64 -5.17 43.41
N THR A 232 -5.36 -3.89 43.16
CA THR A 232 -4.29 -3.18 43.88
C THR A 232 -4.64 -2.99 45.35
N SER A 233 -3.66 -2.67 46.19
CA SER A 233 -3.88 -2.35 47.61
C SER A 233 -4.85 -1.19 47.84
N SER A 234 -5.02 -0.31 46.85
CA SER A 234 -5.90 0.86 46.89
C SER A 234 -7.26 0.61 46.22
N GLY A 235 -7.58 -0.64 45.85
CA GLY A 235 -8.88 -1.03 45.27
C GLY A 235 -9.01 -0.81 43.75
N GLY A 236 -7.92 -0.46 43.06
CA GLY A 236 -7.91 -0.33 41.60
C GLY A 236 -7.97 -1.69 40.91
N ARG A 237 -8.75 -1.80 39.83
CA ARG A 237 -8.84 -3.04 39.03
C ARG A 237 -7.70 -3.11 38.03
N VAL A 238 -7.09 -4.28 37.94
CA VAL A 238 -5.99 -4.55 37.02
C VAL A 238 -6.35 -5.72 36.12
N VAL A 239 -6.06 -5.57 34.83
CA VAL A 239 -6.02 -6.69 33.87
C VAL A 239 -4.62 -6.73 33.28
N TYR A 240 -3.99 -7.89 33.36
CA TYR A 240 -2.75 -8.15 32.64
C TYR A 240 -2.92 -9.29 31.66
N THR A 241 -2.31 -9.15 30.48
CA THR A 241 -2.12 -10.25 29.54
C THR A 241 -0.67 -10.33 29.07
N SER A 242 -0.08 -11.52 29.05
CA SER A 242 1.24 -11.74 28.44
C SER A 242 1.18 -11.76 26.91
N LEU A 243 0.02 -11.52 26.30
CA LEU A 243 -0.14 -11.34 24.85
C LEU A 243 0.18 -9.89 24.44
N GLY A 244 0.34 -9.65 23.14
CA GLY A 244 0.64 -8.31 22.61
C GLY A 244 1.89 -8.25 21.73
N ASN A 245 2.25 -9.36 21.09
CA ASN A 245 3.15 -9.33 19.93
C ASN A 245 2.45 -8.62 18.75
N THR A 246 3.19 -8.12 17.76
CA THR A 246 2.66 -7.43 16.57
C THR A 246 1.56 -8.24 15.89
N GLY A 247 1.75 -9.56 15.72
CA GLY A 247 0.78 -10.46 15.11
C GLY A 247 -0.50 -10.66 15.93
N ASP A 248 -0.47 -10.45 17.27
CA ASP A 248 -1.65 -10.61 18.11
C ASP A 248 -2.67 -9.48 17.85
N PHE A 249 -2.24 -8.28 17.48
CA PHE A 249 -3.16 -7.19 17.10
C PHE A 249 -3.95 -7.51 15.83
N GLY A 250 -3.48 -8.46 15.01
CA GLY A 250 -4.18 -8.95 13.82
C GLY A 250 -5.23 -10.02 14.11
N ILE A 251 -5.29 -10.59 15.32
CA ILE A 251 -6.29 -11.61 15.68
C ILE A 251 -7.43 -10.98 16.49
N GLN A 252 -8.67 -11.29 16.10
CA GLN A 252 -9.88 -10.70 16.70
C GLN A 252 -9.99 -10.97 18.22
N PRO A 253 -9.69 -12.18 18.75
CA PRO A 253 -9.84 -12.44 20.18
C PRO A 253 -8.99 -11.52 21.06
N PHE A 254 -7.80 -11.14 20.60
CA PHE A 254 -6.92 -10.25 21.35
C PHE A 254 -7.44 -8.81 21.33
N ARG A 255 -7.86 -8.27 20.18
CA ARG A 255 -8.50 -6.94 20.11
C ARG A 255 -9.76 -6.86 20.97
N ARG A 256 -10.58 -7.91 20.94
CA ARG A 256 -11.76 -8.05 21.78
C ARG A 256 -11.43 -8.07 23.28
N LEU A 257 -10.39 -8.82 23.67
CA LEU A 257 -9.87 -8.84 25.03
C LEU A 257 -9.47 -7.45 25.52
N LEU A 258 -8.71 -6.69 24.71
CA LEU A 258 -8.25 -5.35 25.09
C LEU A 258 -9.41 -4.37 25.28
N LEU A 259 -10.40 -4.40 24.37
CA LEU A 259 -11.61 -3.59 24.51
C LEU A 259 -12.36 -3.94 25.79
N ASN A 260 -12.58 -5.23 26.04
CA ASN A 260 -13.24 -5.70 27.24
C ASN A 260 -12.47 -5.29 28.50
N ALA A 261 -11.14 -5.40 28.48
CA ALA A 261 -10.25 -5.02 29.58
C ALA A 261 -10.45 -3.56 29.96
N ILE A 262 -10.37 -2.65 28.99
CA ILE A 262 -10.54 -1.21 29.22
C ILE A 262 -11.90 -0.89 29.84
N HIS A 263 -12.98 -1.45 29.30
CA HIS A 263 -14.32 -1.23 29.86
C HIS A 263 -14.47 -1.80 31.26
N TRP A 264 -14.00 -3.03 31.47
CA TRP A 264 -14.18 -3.74 32.74
C TRP A 264 -13.38 -3.09 33.87
N VAL A 265 -12.11 -2.71 33.64
CA VAL A 265 -11.32 -2.03 34.69
C VAL A 265 -11.93 -0.67 35.04
N ALA A 266 -12.49 0.03 34.05
CA ALA A 266 -13.24 1.28 34.24
C ALA A 266 -14.63 1.09 34.89
N GLY A 267 -15.08 -0.15 35.13
CA GLY A 267 -16.38 -0.43 35.72
C GLY A 267 -17.57 -0.19 34.79
N ARG A 268 -17.30 -0.09 33.49
CA ARG A 268 -18.31 0.02 32.44
C ARG A 268 -18.72 -1.38 31.97
N ALA A 269 -19.96 -1.51 31.51
CA ALA A 269 -20.38 -2.73 30.83
C ALA A 269 -19.49 -2.96 29.59
N VAL A 270 -19.07 -4.21 29.38
CA VAL A 270 -18.33 -4.59 28.17
C VAL A 270 -19.27 -4.49 26.95
N PRO A 271 -18.87 -3.81 25.85
CA PRO A 271 -19.73 -3.62 24.68
C PRO A 271 -20.15 -4.94 24.06
N GLU A 272 -21.36 -5.05 23.50
CA GLU A 272 -21.81 -6.29 22.87
C GLU A 272 -21.05 -6.61 21.58
N GLN A 273 -20.60 -5.59 20.84
CA GLN A 273 -19.96 -5.72 19.53
C GLN A 273 -18.69 -4.85 19.45
N LEU A 274 -17.70 -5.31 18.68
CA LEU A 274 -16.61 -4.45 18.15
C LEU A 274 -17.22 -3.47 17.14
N ILE A 275 -16.59 -2.33 16.90
CA ILE A 275 -16.97 -1.48 15.75
C ILE A 275 -16.29 -2.07 14.51
N HIS A 276 -16.76 -3.25 14.16
CA HIS A 276 -16.52 -3.99 12.93
C HIS A 276 -17.74 -4.89 12.71
N PRO A 277 -18.75 -4.46 11.93
CA PRO A 277 -19.80 -5.36 11.49
C PRO A 277 -19.19 -6.28 10.44
N GLY A 278 -18.96 -7.53 10.81
CA GLY A 278 -18.56 -8.56 9.86
C GLY A 278 -18.67 -9.89 10.54
N LEU A 279 -19.70 -10.67 10.17
CA LEU A 279 -20.16 -11.94 10.75
C LEU A 279 -21.32 -11.78 11.75
N LYS A 280 -22.54 -11.70 11.21
CA LYS A 280 -23.76 -12.19 11.90
C LYS A 280 -23.89 -13.70 11.60
N GLY A 281 -23.96 -14.54 12.65
CA GLY A 281 -24.31 -15.98 12.55
C GLY A 281 -23.30 -16.96 13.15
N ASP A 282 -23.78 -18.08 13.69
CA ASP A 282 -22.96 -19.23 14.13
C ASP A 282 -22.33 -19.91 12.90
N PHE A 283 -21.00 -19.82 12.74
CA PHE A 283 -20.30 -20.42 11.60
C PHE A 283 -19.90 -21.87 11.85
N ASP A 284 -20.25 -22.75 10.89
CA ASP A 284 -19.75 -24.12 10.83
C ASP A 284 -18.23 -24.10 10.50
N PRO A 285 -17.35 -24.63 11.38
CA PRO A 285 -15.91 -24.69 11.12
C PRO A 285 -15.53 -25.56 9.92
N ASN A 286 -16.43 -26.41 9.41
CA ASN A 286 -16.22 -27.15 8.16
C ASN A 286 -16.47 -26.29 6.91
N ALA A 287 -17.17 -25.17 7.04
CA ALA A 287 -17.50 -24.25 5.95
C ALA A 287 -16.48 -23.08 5.80
N SER A 288 -15.36 -23.11 6.54
CA SER A 288 -14.34 -22.06 6.48
C SER A 288 -12.91 -22.61 6.43
N LEU A 289 -12.02 -21.82 5.82
CA LEU A 289 -10.58 -22.07 5.80
C LEU A 289 -9.92 -20.96 6.61
N ASN A 290 -9.50 -21.18 7.86
CA ASN A 290 -8.79 -20.16 8.67
C ASN A 290 -9.50 -18.79 8.77
N GLY A 291 -10.84 -18.79 8.82
CA GLY A 291 -11.65 -17.56 8.87
C GLY A 291 -12.01 -16.97 7.49
N TRP A 292 -11.62 -17.63 6.40
CA TRP A 292 -12.10 -17.37 5.06
C TRP A 292 -13.38 -18.16 4.77
N VAL A 293 -14.36 -17.54 4.13
CA VAL A 293 -15.64 -18.17 3.77
C VAL A 293 -15.86 -18.11 2.26
N PRO A 294 -16.62 -19.03 1.65
CA PRO A 294 -16.97 -18.91 0.24
C PRO A 294 -17.76 -17.65 -0.07
N MET A 295 -17.46 -17.00 -1.19
CA MET A 295 -18.21 -15.90 -1.76
C MET A 295 -18.29 -16.11 -3.27
N ASN A 296 -19.49 -16.03 -3.83
CA ASN A 296 -19.64 -16.12 -5.28
C ASN A 296 -19.11 -14.84 -5.93
N VAL A 297 -18.37 -14.97 -7.02
CA VAL A 297 -17.80 -13.87 -7.78
C VAL A 297 -18.21 -14.04 -9.25
N PRO A 298 -18.80 -13.02 -9.90
CA PRO A 298 -19.19 -11.74 -9.33
C PRO A 298 -20.41 -11.83 -8.38
N SER A 299 -20.41 -11.01 -7.34
CA SER A 299 -21.53 -10.75 -6.43
C SER A 299 -21.22 -9.55 -5.56
N ALA A 300 -22.26 -8.79 -5.20
CA ALA A 300 -22.17 -7.86 -4.09
C ALA A 300 -22.06 -8.62 -2.76
N TRP A 301 -21.35 -8.07 -1.77
CA TRP A 301 -21.22 -8.68 -0.43
C TRP A 301 -22.58 -8.87 0.23
N GLU A 302 -23.49 -7.93 0.03
CA GLU A 302 -24.81 -7.89 0.66
C GLU A 302 -25.75 -8.98 0.12
N GLN A 303 -25.42 -9.55 -1.04
CA GLN A 303 -26.16 -10.64 -1.68
C GLN A 303 -25.70 -12.02 -1.21
N HIS A 304 -24.73 -12.09 -0.30
CA HIS A 304 -24.27 -13.38 0.21
C HIS A 304 -25.44 -14.18 0.83
N PRO A 305 -25.61 -15.48 0.49
CA PRO A 305 -26.81 -16.25 0.85
C PRO A 305 -27.11 -16.34 2.34
N SER A 306 -26.09 -16.23 3.21
CA SER A 306 -26.28 -16.23 4.67
C SER A 306 -26.76 -14.89 5.23
N GLY A 307 -26.73 -13.80 4.45
CA GLY A 307 -26.98 -12.43 4.93
C GLY A 307 -25.90 -11.90 5.88
N ALA A 308 -24.81 -12.64 6.12
CA ALA A 308 -23.78 -12.29 7.11
C ALA A 308 -23.03 -10.98 6.79
N PHE A 309 -23.14 -10.49 5.55
CA PHE A 309 -22.43 -9.33 5.03
C PHE A 309 -23.35 -8.19 4.54
N ALA A 310 -24.65 -8.23 4.86
CA ALA A 310 -25.65 -7.25 4.38
C ALA A 310 -25.39 -5.78 4.76
N ASP A 311 -24.58 -5.52 5.78
CA ASP A 311 -24.26 -4.18 6.31
C ASP A 311 -22.73 -3.94 6.33
N THR A 312 -21.99 -4.47 5.35
CA THR A 312 -20.51 -4.47 5.36
C THR A 312 -19.94 -3.35 4.51
N ASP A 313 -19.53 -2.25 5.14
CA ASP A 313 -18.64 -1.27 4.50
C ASP A 313 -17.18 -1.52 4.96
N GLY A 314 -16.22 -1.00 4.21
CA GLY A 314 -14.80 -1.02 4.52
C GLY A 314 -14.03 -2.07 3.71
N PHE A 315 -13.06 -2.73 4.35
CA PHE A 315 -12.18 -3.65 3.64
C PHE A 315 -12.76 -5.05 3.53
N GLY A 316 -12.60 -5.63 2.34
CA GLY A 316 -12.85 -7.04 2.07
C GLY A 316 -11.70 -7.62 1.24
N TRP A 317 -11.29 -8.84 1.59
CA TRP A 317 -10.28 -9.57 0.83
C TRP A 317 -10.89 -10.81 0.20
N TYR A 318 -10.41 -11.14 -0.98
CA TYR A 318 -10.67 -12.38 -1.68
C TYR A 318 -9.40 -13.17 -1.91
N ARG A 319 -9.52 -14.49 -1.95
CA ARG A 319 -8.48 -15.42 -2.40
C ARG A 319 -9.05 -16.50 -3.31
N SER A 320 -8.28 -16.92 -4.29
CA SER A 320 -8.56 -18.08 -5.12
C SER A 320 -7.27 -18.80 -5.50
N TYR A 321 -7.36 -20.11 -5.66
CA TYR A 321 -6.28 -20.94 -6.19
C TYR A 321 -6.62 -21.37 -7.61
N VAL A 322 -5.78 -20.98 -8.57
CA VAL A 322 -5.98 -21.30 -9.99
C VAL A 322 -4.82 -22.14 -10.51
N HIS A 323 -5.14 -23.26 -11.16
CA HIS A 323 -4.14 -24.08 -11.83
C HIS A 323 -3.81 -23.49 -13.20
N VAL A 324 -2.57 -23.07 -13.44
CA VAL A 324 -2.13 -22.59 -14.76
C VAL A 324 -1.45 -23.71 -15.52
N PRO A 325 -1.95 -24.12 -16.71
CA PRO A 325 -1.38 -25.24 -17.45
C PRO A 325 0.08 -25.03 -17.86
N GLU A 326 0.85 -26.12 -17.89
CA GLU A 326 2.24 -26.12 -18.38
C GLU A 326 2.35 -25.63 -19.83
N SER A 327 1.34 -25.90 -20.66
CA SER A 327 1.27 -25.46 -22.05
C SER A 327 1.18 -23.94 -22.23
N TRP A 328 0.95 -23.19 -21.15
CA TRP A 328 0.93 -21.73 -21.15
C TRP A 328 2.28 -21.10 -20.81
N ARG A 329 3.34 -21.90 -20.58
CA ARG A 329 4.68 -21.41 -20.23
C ARG A 329 5.16 -20.32 -21.19
N GLY A 330 5.70 -19.24 -20.62
CA GLY A 330 6.18 -18.08 -21.38
C GLY A 330 5.07 -17.11 -21.82
N SER A 331 3.81 -17.45 -21.63
CA SER A 331 2.69 -16.57 -21.96
C SER A 331 2.50 -15.50 -20.89
N ARG A 332 2.34 -14.25 -21.31
CA ARG A 332 1.82 -13.17 -20.48
C ARG A 332 0.33 -13.36 -20.27
N LEU A 333 -0.12 -13.24 -19.02
CA LEU A 333 -1.53 -13.41 -18.65
C LEU A 333 -2.14 -12.08 -18.20
N LEU A 334 -3.43 -11.93 -18.47
CA LEU A 334 -4.24 -10.78 -18.13
C LEU A 334 -5.27 -11.22 -17.11
N LEU A 335 -5.13 -10.75 -15.87
CA LEU A 335 -6.19 -10.90 -14.88
C LEU A 335 -7.24 -9.81 -15.12
N VAL A 336 -8.35 -10.23 -15.69
CA VAL A 336 -9.47 -9.37 -16.02
C VAL A 336 -10.54 -9.56 -14.96
N VAL A 337 -10.90 -8.45 -14.34
CA VAL A 337 -12.04 -8.28 -13.43
C VAL A 337 -12.70 -7.00 -13.89
N ASP A 338 -14.02 -6.95 -14.06
CA ASP A 338 -14.69 -5.85 -14.77
C ASP A 338 -15.20 -4.73 -13.85
N GLU A 339 -16.13 -5.04 -12.94
CA GLU A 339 -16.68 -4.04 -12.01
C GLU A 339 -16.38 -4.48 -10.57
N VAL A 340 -15.69 -3.62 -9.83
CA VAL A 340 -15.38 -3.80 -8.40
C VAL A 340 -15.76 -2.51 -7.70
N SER A 341 -16.29 -2.60 -6.49
CA SER A 341 -16.66 -1.41 -5.71
C SER A 341 -15.43 -0.54 -5.41
N ASP A 342 -15.64 0.78 -5.48
CA ASP A 342 -14.74 1.85 -5.04
C ASP A 342 -13.27 1.68 -5.42
N VAL A 343 -12.48 0.99 -4.60
CA VAL A 343 -11.03 0.89 -4.75
C VAL A 343 -10.57 -0.55 -4.56
N ASP A 344 -9.61 -1.00 -5.38
CA ASP A 344 -9.09 -2.36 -5.26
C ASP A 344 -7.60 -2.50 -5.60
N GLU A 345 -7.00 -3.57 -5.09
CA GLU A 345 -5.63 -4.01 -5.36
C GLU A 345 -5.62 -5.51 -5.67
N GLY A 346 -4.91 -5.88 -6.75
CA GLY A 346 -4.75 -7.26 -7.17
C GLY A 346 -3.36 -7.79 -6.87
N PHE A 347 -3.28 -9.05 -6.43
CA PHE A 347 -2.05 -9.75 -6.11
C PHE A 347 -2.04 -11.14 -6.77
N PHE A 348 -0.85 -11.55 -7.25
CA PHE A 348 -0.61 -12.87 -7.82
C PHE A 348 0.62 -13.47 -7.14
N ASN A 349 0.46 -14.61 -6.47
CA ASN A 349 1.49 -15.25 -5.66
C ASN A 349 2.17 -14.31 -4.65
N GLY A 350 1.40 -13.42 -4.01
CA GLY A 350 1.95 -12.43 -3.06
C GLY A 350 2.51 -11.16 -3.69
N ILE A 351 2.65 -11.11 -5.02
CA ILE A 351 3.17 -9.97 -5.75
C ILE A 351 2.02 -9.07 -6.16
N LYS A 352 2.08 -7.77 -5.82
CA LYS A 352 1.08 -6.79 -6.26
C LYS A 352 1.18 -6.59 -7.77
N ILE A 353 0.11 -6.90 -8.49
CA ILE A 353 0.06 -6.83 -9.96
C ILE A 353 -0.66 -5.60 -10.48
N GLY A 354 -1.46 -4.94 -9.65
CA GLY A 354 -2.14 -3.71 -10.01
C GLY A 354 -3.01 -3.15 -8.88
N ALA A 355 -3.55 -1.95 -9.13
CA ALA A 355 -4.54 -1.28 -8.29
C ALA A 355 -5.42 -0.38 -9.16
N ASN A 356 -6.65 -0.14 -8.72
CA ASN A 356 -7.49 0.94 -9.26
C ASN A 356 -7.94 1.84 -8.11
N GLY A 357 -7.66 3.14 -8.25
CA GLY A 357 -7.84 4.11 -7.17
C GLY A 357 -6.72 4.04 -6.12
N ALA A 358 -6.95 4.65 -4.97
CA ALA A 358 -6.03 4.69 -3.84
C ALA A 358 -6.75 4.29 -2.54
N MET A 359 -6.12 3.40 -1.78
CA MET A 359 -6.65 2.90 -0.50
C MET A 359 -6.56 3.99 0.59
N PRO A 360 -7.42 3.96 1.62
CA PRO A 360 -7.26 4.81 2.81
C PRO A 360 -5.86 4.69 3.43
N PRO A 361 -5.32 5.76 4.04
CA PRO A 361 -5.97 7.05 4.34
C PRO A 361 -6.04 8.02 3.15
N LEU A 362 -5.28 7.78 2.08
CA LEU A 362 -5.29 8.61 0.86
C LEU A 362 -6.38 8.17 -0.12
N TYR A 363 -7.59 7.89 0.40
CA TYR A 363 -8.68 7.34 -0.40
C TYR A 363 -8.98 8.22 -1.61
N GLN A 364 -8.92 7.62 -2.80
CA GLN A 364 -9.31 8.27 -4.04
C GLN A 364 -9.90 7.25 -4.99
N ASN A 365 -11.11 7.52 -5.50
CA ASN A 365 -11.74 6.68 -6.49
C ASN A 365 -10.91 6.60 -7.80
N PRO A 366 -11.00 5.48 -8.53
CA PRO A 366 -10.41 5.35 -9.85
C PRO A 366 -10.83 6.51 -10.76
N SER A 367 -9.88 7.06 -11.51
CA SER A 367 -10.15 8.15 -12.45
C SER A 367 -10.78 7.69 -13.78
N SER A 368 -11.05 6.39 -13.93
CA SER A 368 -11.61 5.77 -15.11
C SER A 368 -12.66 4.74 -14.72
N ASN A 369 -13.79 4.76 -15.43
CA ASN A 369 -14.81 3.70 -15.38
C ASN A 369 -14.49 2.51 -16.30
N ILE A 370 -13.55 2.65 -17.25
CA ILE A 370 -13.03 1.54 -18.05
C ILE A 370 -11.84 0.95 -17.31
N ARG A 371 -11.97 -0.33 -16.94
CA ARG A 371 -11.00 -1.03 -16.10
C ARG A 371 -9.96 -1.77 -16.94
N ARG A 372 -8.69 -1.53 -16.60
CA ARG A 372 -7.56 -2.20 -17.24
C ARG A 372 -7.34 -3.58 -16.62
N PRO A 373 -7.11 -4.63 -17.42
CA PRO A 373 -6.62 -5.90 -16.88
C PRO A 373 -5.27 -5.74 -16.20
N PHE A 374 -5.04 -6.49 -15.12
CA PHE A 374 -3.72 -6.54 -14.51
C PHE A 374 -2.83 -7.54 -15.25
N VAL A 375 -1.64 -7.08 -15.63
CA VAL A 375 -0.68 -7.89 -16.40
C VAL A 375 0.17 -8.72 -15.43
N ILE A 376 0.16 -10.03 -15.64
CA ILE A 376 0.99 -11.01 -14.94
C ILE A 376 2.09 -11.47 -15.90
N ASP A 377 3.33 -11.23 -15.51
CA ASP A 377 4.49 -11.61 -16.32
C ASP A 377 4.78 -13.12 -16.21
N PRO A 378 5.33 -13.73 -17.27
CA PRO A 378 5.64 -15.16 -17.30
C PRO A 378 6.44 -15.67 -16.10
N ASP A 379 7.41 -14.88 -15.63
CA ASP A 379 8.33 -15.25 -14.55
C ASP A 379 7.64 -15.39 -13.18
N TRP A 380 6.39 -14.94 -13.04
CA TRP A 380 5.63 -15.00 -11.78
C TRP A 380 4.65 -16.16 -11.72
N ILE A 381 4.55 -16.90 -12.81
CA ILE A 381 3.56 -17.95 -12.99
C ILE A 381 4.20 -19.30 -12.67
N ARG A 382 3.53 -20.02 -11.78
CA ARG A 382 3.84 -21.42 -11.48
C ARG A 382 3.10 -22.29 -12.50
N TYR A 383 3.72 -22.48 -13.65
CA TYR A 383 3.17 -23.30 -14.73
C TYR A 383 3.11 -24.78 -14.34
N GLY A 384 2.02 -25.44 -14.70
CA GLY A 384 1.71 -26.81 -14.30
C GLY A 384 1.29 -26.95 -12.85
N GLU A 385 1.04 -25.84 -12.13
CA GLU A 385 0.74 -25.84 -10.69
C GLU A 385 -0.35 -24.82 -10.31
N ASP A 386 -0.80 -24.89 -9.06
CA ASP A 386 -1.72 -23.91 -8.49
C ASP A 386 -1.00 -22.59 -8.18
N ASN A 387 -1.66 -21.48 -8.50
CA ASN A 387 -1.23 -20.12 -8.24
C ASN A 387 -2.25 -19.44 -7.33
N LEU A 388 -1.79 -18.57 -6.43
CA LEU A 388 -2.65 -17.80 -5.54
C LEU A 388 -3.01 -16.46 -6.20
N ILE A 389 -4.30 -16.20 -6.36
CA ILE A 389 -4.82 -14.86 -6.61
C ILE A 389 -5.36 -14.31 -5.30
N ALA A 390 -4.92 -13.11 -4.92
CA ALA A 390 -5.47 -12.35 -3.81
C ALA A 390 -6.01 -11.02 -4.32
N TRP A 391 -7.11 -10.56 -3.76
CA TRP A 391 -7.77 -9.33 -4.18
C TRP A 391 -8.27 -8.56 -2.97
N ARG A 392 -7.82 -7.32 -2.84
CA ARG A 392 -8.22 -6.44 -1.74
C ARG A 392 -9.17 -5.40 -2.29
N VAL A 393 -10.29 -5.19 -1.64
CA VAL A 393 -11.30 -4.20 -1.99
C VAL A 393 -11.54 -3.32 -0.78
N TYR A 394 -11.70 -2.02 -0.99
CA TYR A 394 -12.22 -1.09 -0.01
C TYR A 394 -13.50 -0.47 -0.56
N ASP A 395 -14.59 -0.71 0.14
CA ASP A 395 -15.89 -0.10 -0.09
C ASP A 395 -16.10 1.02 0.94
N LYS A 396 -16.33 2.25 0.51
CA LYS A 396 -16.57 3.36 1.44
C LYS A 396 -18.00 3.35 1.95
N GLU A 397 -18.95 3.11 1.06
CA GLU A 397 -20.39 3.08 1.31
C GLU A 397 -21.11 2.40 0.15
N GLY A 398 -22.10 1.56 0.44
CA GLY A 398 -23.03 1.05 -0.57
C GLY A 398 -22.90 -0.44 -0.81
N GLN A 399 -22.72 -0.85 -2.08
CA GLN A 399 -22.57 -2.26 -2.44
C GLN A 399 -21.11 -2.60 -2.60
N GLY A 400 -20.56 -3.36 -1.66
CA GLY A 400 -19.17 -3.80 -1.72
C GLY A 400 -18.96 -5.04 -2.60
N GLY A 401 -17.73 -5.20 -3.12
CA GLY A 401 -17.27 -6.45 -3.72
C GLY A 401 -16.97 -6.40 -5.22
N ILE A 402 -16.81 -7.59 -5.82
CA ILE A 402 -16.59 -7.77 -7.26
C ILE A 402 -17.97 -7.93 -7.91
N LEU A 403 -18.52 -6.85 -8.46
CA LEU A 403 -19.94 -6.69 -8.76
C LEU A 403 -20.37 -7.30 -10.09
N LYS A 404 -19.50 -7.21 -11.13
CA LYS A 404 -19.81 -7.73 -12.48
C LYS A 404 -18.59 -8.37 -13.14
N GLY A 405 -18.88 -9.37 -13.98
CA GLY A 405 -17.90 -10.05 -14.82
C GLY A 405 -17.81 -9.45 -16.23
N PRO A 406 -16.86 -9.92 -17.05
CA PRO A 406 -16.14 -11.18 -16.88
C PRO A 406 -15.05 -11.13 -15.79
N VAL A 407 -14.83 -12.28 -15.14
CA VAL A 407 -13.73 -12.50 -14.17
C VAL A 407 -12.93 -13.70 -14.66
N HIS A 408 -11.75 -13.46 -15.22
CA HIS A 408 -10.98 -14.49 -15.93
C HIS A 408 -9.49 -14.19 -16.00
N LEU A 409 -8.69 -15.25 -16.05
CA LEU A 409 -7.25 -15.19 -16.31
C LEU A 409 -7.01 -15.48 -17.79
N SER A 410 -6.86 -14.42 -18.55
CA SER A 410 -6.83 -14.42 -20.02
C SER A 410 -5.42 -14.53 -20.59
N ARG A 411 -5.23 -15.39 -21.59
CA ARG A 411 -4.15 -15.28 -22.59
C ARG A 411 -4.72 -14.59 -23.85
N ARG A 412 -3.96 -14.53 -24.94
CA ARG A 412 -4.37 -13.97 -26.23
C ARG A 412 -5.71 -14.56 -26.70
N ASP A 413 -5.79 -15.88 -26.88
CA ASP A 413 -6.94 -16.51 -27.55
C ASP A 413 -7.83 -17.34 -26.62
N ASP A 414 -7.32 -17.75 -25.46
CA ASP A 414 -8.03 -18.54 -24.44
C ASP A 414 -7.90 -17.92 -23.04
N ALA A 415 -8.71 -18.37 -22.10
CA ALA A 415 -8.77 -17.88 -20.74
C ALA A 415 -9.12 -18.99 -19.75
N ILE A 416 -8.78 -18.82 -18.48
CA ILE A 416 -9.34 -19.62 -17.39
C ILE A 416 -10.50 -18.81 -16.80
N ASP A 417 -11.71 -19.37 -16.79
CA ASP A 417 -12.86 -18.72 -16.17
C ASP A 417 -12.70 -18.73 -14.64
N LEU A 418 -12.67 -17.55 -14.04
CA LEU A 418 -12.52 -17.38 -12.61
C LEU A 418 -13.83 -17.01 -11.92
N GLN A 419 -14.96 -17.09 -12.62
CA GLN A 419 -16.26 -16.92 -12.00
C GLN A 419 -16.61 -18.11 -11.11
N GLY A 420 -17.43 -17.85 -10.09
CA GLY A 420 -17.83 -18.82 -9.08
C GLY A 420 -17.29 -18.51 -7.70
N ALA A 421 -17.16 -19.53 -6.86
CA ALA A 421 -16.79 -19.38 -5.46
C ALA A 421 -15.29 -19.06 -5.28
N TRP A 422 -15.02 -17.94 -4.63
CA TRP A 422 -13.74 -17.52 -4.08
C TRP A 422 -13.79 -17.61 -2.54
N LEU A 423 -12.64 -17.58 -1.89
CA LEU A 423 -12.55 -17.33 -0.46
C LEU A 423 -12.69 -15.83 -0.20
N PHE A 424 -13.47 -15.43 0.78
CA PHE A 424 -13.70 -14.05 1.19
C PHE A 424 -13.51 -13.86 2.69
N ARG A 425 -13.01 -12.70 3.08
CA ARG A 425 -12.84 -12.31 4.48
C ARG A 425 -12.95 -10.79 4.64
N PRO A 426 -13.84 -10.28 5.51
CA PRO A 426 -13.87 -8.85 5.86
C PRO A 426 -12.69 -8.47 6.77
N GLY A 427 -12.30 -7.20 6.72
CA GLY A 427 -11.15 -6.66 7.42
C GLY A 427 -9.94 -6.47 6.51
N ASP A 428 -8.82 -6.05 7.08
CA ASP A 428 -7.66 -5.65 6.30
C ASP A 428 -6.34 -6.10 6.93
N ALA A 429 -5.71 -7.10 6.33
CA ALA A 429 -4.38 -7.51 6.71
C ALA A 429 -3.52 -7.73 5.45
N PRO A 430 -2.45 -6.95 5.23
CA PRO A 430 -1.60 -7.09 4.05
C PRO A 430 -1.00 -8.49 3.86
N SER A 431 -0.79 -9.24 4.95
CA SER A 431 -0.33 -10.64 4.88
C SER A 431 -1.30 -11.55 4.14
N TRP A 432 -2.56 -11.14 3.97
CA TRP A 432 -3.55 -11.90 3.20
C TRP A 432 -3.28 -11.88 1.70
N SER A 433 -2.32 -11.10 1.20
CA SER A 433 -1.85 -11.23 -0.18
C SER A 433 -0.95 -12.45 -0.39
N GLN A 434 -0.30 -12.94 0.67
CA GLN A 434 0.73 -13.97 0.61
C GLN A 434 0.15 -15.38 0.68
N TRP A 435 0.97 -16.38 0.32
CA TRP A 435 0.67 -17.76 0.67
C TRP A 435 0.77 -17.95 2.20
N ASP A 436 -0.11 -18.78 2.77
CA ASP A 436 -0.07 -19.10 4.21
C ASP A 436 1.13 -20.00 4.58
N HIS A 437 1.65 -20.73 3.59
CA HIS A 437 2.80 -21.63 3.69
C HIS A 437 3.70 -21.42 2.48
N ASP A 438 4.92 -21.96 2.52
CA ASP A 438 5.77 -22.05 1.33
C ASP A 438 4.97 -22.69 0.17
N PRO A 439 4.87 -22.06 -1.01
CA PRO A 439 4.05 -22.57 -2.11
C PRO A 439 4.49 -23.95 -2.61
N ASP A 440 5.75 -24.35 -2.39
CA ASP A 440 6.26 -25.68 -2.76
C ASP A 440 5.91 -26.77 -1.73
N SER A 441 5.39 -26.39 -0.56
CA SER A 441 5.11 -27.28 0.57
C SER A 441 3.87 -28.17 0.37
N ALA A 442 3.80 -29.25 1.16
CA ALA A 442 2.63 -30.12 1.19
C ALA A 442 1.39 -29.39 1.77
N GLU A 443 1.63 -28.48 2.71
CA GLU A 443 0.62 -27.69 3.38
C GLU A 443 -0.07 -26.71 2.41
N ALA A 444 0.70 -26.06 1.51
CA ALA A 444 0.13 -25.20 0.47
C ALA A 444 -0.75 -25.99 -0.51
N LYS A 445 -0.30 -27.18 -0.92
CA LYS A 445 -1.08 -28.10 -1.78
C LYS A 445 -2.37 -28.57 -1.08
N GLN A 446 -2.28 -28.87 0.21
CA GLN A 446 -3.44 -29.25 1.02
C GLN A 446 -4.43 -28.08 1.18
N ALA A 447 -3.95 -26.85 1.35
CA ALA A 447 -4.78 -25.66 1.45
C ALA A 447 -5.57 -25.41 0.16
N SER A 448 -4.93 -25.50 -1.01
CA SER A 448 -5.60 -25.41 -2.32
C SER A 448 -6.65 -26.52 -2.51
N ALA A 449 -6.31 -27.76 -2.18
CA ALA A 449 -7.25 -28.87 -2.26
C ALA A 449 -8.46 -28.68 -1.34
N ARG A 450 -8.23 -28.18 -0.11
CA ARG A 450 -9.29 -27.87 0.84
C ARG A 450 -10.17 -26.71 0.38
N PHE A 451 -9.60 -25.69 -0.27
CA PHE A 451 -10.40 -24.64 -0.92
C PHE A 451 -11.37 -25.26 -1.94
N LYS A 452 -10.89 -26.10 -2.86
CA LYS A 452 -11.73 -26.77 -3.86
C LYS A 452 -12.85 -27.61 -3.22
N GLN A 453 -12.59 -28.22 -2.06
CA GLN A 453 -13.62 -28.94 -1.29
C GLN A 453 -14.68 -28.01 -0.69
N ILE A 454 -14.26 -26.90 -0.06
CA ILE A 454 -15.17 -25.93 0.57
C ILE A 454 -16.01 -25.19 -0.48
N ALA A 455 -15.38 -24.79 -1.58
CA ALA A 455 -16.02 -24.07 -2.68
C ALA A 455 -16.99 -24.93 -3.50
N GLY A 456 -16.91 -26.26 -3.38
CA GLY A 456 -17.76 -27.20 -4.13
C GLY A 456 -17.51 -27.14 -5.63
N VAL A 457 -18.49 -27.57 -6.43
CA VAL A 457 -18.34 -27.70 -7.90
C VAL A 457 -18.23 -26.37 -8.65
N GLY A 458 -18.59 -25.25 -8.02
CA GLY A 458 -18.56 -23.92 -8.63
C GLY A 458 -17.32 -23.10 -8.25
N PHE A 459 -16.20 -23.72 -7.85
CA PHE A 459 -14.98 -23.01 -7.47
C PHE A 459 -14.40 -22.19 -8.63
N ALA A 460 -13.73 -21.07 -8.37
CA ALA A 460 -13.09 -20.30 -9.43
C ALA A 460 -12.04 -21.13 -10.20
N GLY A 461 -12.17 -21.21 -11.54
CA GLY A 461 -11.38 -22.12 -12.38
C GLY A 461 -12.06 -23.46 -12.71
N HIS A 462 -13.24 -23.76 -12.15
CA HIS A 462 -13.94 -25.05 -12.33
C HIS A 462 -14.31 -25.35 -13.79
N ALA A 463 -14.61 -24.33 -14.60
CA ALA A 463 -14.92 -24.49 -16.02
C ALA A 463 -13.67 -24.77 -16.88
N GLY A 464 -12.46 -24.67 -16.30
CA GLY A 464 -11.20 -24.89 -16.99
C GLY A 464 -10.89 -23.79 -18.00
N ILE A 465 -10.30 -24.20 -19.13
CA ILE A 465 -9.96 -23.29 -20.22
C ILE A 465 -11.20 -23.04 -21.08
N VAL A 466 -11.51 -21.77 -21.28
CA VAL A 466 -12.58 -21.26 -22.14
C VAL A 466 -12.00 -20.32 -23.19
N ASP A 467 -12.77 -19.95 -24.20
CA ASP A 467 -12.34 -18.94 -25.17
C ASP A 467 -12.14 -17.58 -24.49
N ALA A 468 -11.13 -16.84 -24.91
CA ALA A 468 -10.95 -15.47 -24.43
C ALA A 468 -12.12 -14.59 -24.88
N ASP A 469 -12.53 -13.61 -24.05
CA ASP A 469 -13.53 -12.60 -24.43
C ASP A 469 -12.96 -11.56 -25.41
N ILE A 470 -12.62 -12.02 -26.63
CA ILE A 470 -12.09 -11.18 -27.71
C ILE A 470 -13.13 -10.11 -28.07
N GLY A 471 -14.42 -10.46 -28.09
CA GLY A 471 -15.50 -9.52 -28.38
C GLY A 471 -15.57 -8.38 -27.36
N GLY A 472 -15.45 -8.67 -26.06
CA GLY A 472 -15.40 -7.65 -25.01
C GLY A 472 -14.16 -6.77 -25.10
N ARG A 473 -12.99 -7.36 -25.39
CA ARG A 473 -11.77 -6.59 -25.64
C ARG A 473 -11.93 -5.61 -26.81
N GLN A 474 -12.49 -6.06 -27.93
CA GLN A 474 -12.76 -5.23 -29.09
C GLN A 474 -13.79 -4.14 -28.79
N ARG A 475 -14.85 -4.45 -28.03
CA ARG A 475 -15.82 -3.44 -27.57
C ARG A 475 -15.14 -2.35 -26.74
N ARG A 476 -14.30 -2.71 -25.77
CA ARG A 476 -13.54 -1.73 -24.96
C ARG A 476 -12.61 -0.87 -25.82
N ILE A 477 -11.94 -1.47 -26.82
CA ILE A 477 -11.11 -0.72 -27.75
C ILE A 477 -11.97 0.32 -28.49
N GLN A 478 -13.12 -0.11 -29.01
CA GLN A 478 -14.04 0.75 -29.73
C GLN A 478 -14.66 1.84 -28.85
N GLU A 479 -15.02 1.56 -27.60
CA GLU A 479 -15.58 2.54 -26.65
C GLU A 479 -14.63 3.72 -26.42
N VAL A 480 -13.35 3.43 -26.20
CA VAL A 480 -12.32 4.47 -26.08
C VAL A 480 -12.13 5.19 -27.41
N TYR A 481 -12.09 4.47 -28.54
CA TYR A 481 -11.98 5.11 -29.86
C TYR A 481 -13.12 6.09 -30.11
N GLU A 482 -14.37 5.68 -29.89
CA GLU A 482 -15.56 6.51 -30.06
C GLU A 482 -15.57 7.71 -29.10
N LYS A 483 -15.02 7.58 -27.87
CA LYS A 483 -14.86 8.71 -26.94
C LYS A 483 -13.93 9.81 -27.50
N PHE A 484 -12.91 9.43 -28.27
CA PHE A 484 -11.99 10.37 -28.90
C PHE A 484 -12.39 10.75 -30.34
N LYS A 485 -13.35 10.03 -30.93
CA LYS A 485 -13.88 10.30 -32.27
C LYS A 485 -14.70 11.59 -32.25
N GLY A 486 -14.45 12.47 -33.20
CA GLY A 486 -15.11 13.78 -33.25
C GLY A 486 -14.66 14.74 -32.15
N ASN A 487 -13.49 14.51 -31.53
CA ASN A 487 -12.87 15.47 -30.62
C ASN A 487 -12.69 16.81 -31.34
N THR A 488 -13.52 17.80 -31.01
CA THR A 488 -13.52 19.14 -31.60
C THR A 488 -12.44 20.06 -31.03
N ASN A 489 -11.53 19.53 -30.20
CA ASN A 489 -10.39 20.29 -29.72
C ASN A 489 -9.54 20.72 -30.92
N VAL A 490 -9.55 22.03 -31.18
CA VAL A 490 -8.81 22.68 -32.27
C VAL A 490 -7.31 22.38 -32.25
N HIS A 491 -6.76 21.98 -31.10
CA HIS A 491 -5.37 21.56 -30.97
C HIS A 491 -5.15 20.08 -31.32
N ALA A 492 -6.18 19.22 -31.17
CA ALA A 492 -6.08 17.77 -31.36
C ALA A 492 -6.43 17.29 -32.78
N LEU A 493 -7.20 18.07 -33.55
CA LEU A 493 -7.53 17.75 -34.94
C LEU A 493 -6.37 18.10 -35.88
N THR A 494 -5.95 17.14 -36.70
CA THR A 494 -5.22 17.40 -37.95
C THR A 494 -6.17 17.91 -39.05
N GLU A 495 -7.47 17.58 -38.96
CA GLU A 495 -8.49 18.07 -39.88
C GLU A 495 -8.64 19.60 -39.74
N GLY A 496 -8.30 20.32 -40.81
CA GLY A 496 -8.40 21.78 -40.89
C GLY A 496 -7.09 22.54 -40.65
N LYS A 497 -5.99 21.89 -40.28
CA LYS A 497 -4.67 22.55 -40.10
C LYS A 497 -3.87 22.76 -41.40
N GLY A 498 -4.40 22.30 -42.54
CA GLY A 498 -3.71 22.38 -43.83
C GLY A 498 -2.56 21.39 -43.97
N ALA A 499 -1.80 21.49 -45.05
CA ALA A 499 -0.53 20.78 -45.19
C ALA A 499 0.52 21.39 -44.24
N PRO A 500 1.50 20.60 -43.75
CA PRO A 500 2.64 21.15 -43.01
C PRO A 500 3.31 22.26 -43.81
N LEU A 501 3.75 23.33 -43.14
CA LEU A 501 4.55 24.39 -43.76
C LEU A 501 5.92 23.81 -44.20
N SER A 502 6.53 24.40 -45.22
CA SER A 502 7.96 24.17 -45.46
C SER A 502 8.79 24.69 -44.27
N PRO A 503 10.01 24.19 -44.04
CA PRO A 503 10.86 24.68 -42.96
C PRO A 503 11.02 26.21 -42.96
N ASP A 504 11.27 26.82 -44.13
CA ASP A 504 11.40 28.28 -44.26
C ASP A 504 10.09 29.01 -43.90
N ALA A 505 8.94 28.53 -44.40
CA ALA A 505 7.65 29.13 -44.09
C ALA A 505 7.26 28.95 -42.61
N ALA A 506 7.69 27.84 -41.98
CA ALA A 506 7.51 27.63 -40.55
C ALA A 506 8.36 28.62 -39.74
N LEU A 507 9.63 28.82 -40.11
CA LEU A 507 10.53 29.79 -39.48
C LEU A 507 9.96 31.22 -39.57
N GLU A 508 9.47 31.62 -40.75
CA GLU A 508 8.82 32.93 -40.97
C GLU A 508 7.54 33.12 -40.14
N SER A 509 6.91 32.03 -39.68
CA SER A 509 5.69 32.08 -38.89
C SER A 509 5.90 32.20 -37.37
N LEU A 510 7.15 32.07 -36.89
CA LEU A 510 7.47 32.10 -35.47
C LEU A 510 7.77 33.52 -34.99
N GLU A 511 7.09 33.95 -33.93
CA GLU A 511 7.34 35.22 -33.26
C GLU A 511 8.25 35.00 -32.04
N VAL A 512 9.36 35.73 -31.96
CA VAL A 512 10.30 35.68 -30.84
C VAL A 512 10.20 36.95 -29.99
N SER A 513 10.45 36.83 -28.69
CA SER A 513 10.50 37.99 -27.78
C SER A 513 11.79 38.80 -27.98
N ASP A 514 11.77 40.08 -27.57
CA ASP A 514 12.93 40.96 -27.62
C ASP A 514 14.18 40.31 -26.99
N GLY A 515 15.29 40.30 -27.74
CA GLY A 515 16.56 39.73 -27.30
C GLY A 515 16.77 38.25 -27.61
N LEU A 516 15.80 37.59 -28.26
CA LEU A 516 15.94 36.22 -28.77
C LEU A 516 16.00 36.21 -30.31
N SER A 517 16.74 35.26 -30.87
CA SER A 517 16.72 34.90 -32.29
C SER A 517 16.33 33.43 -32.44
N ILE A 518 15.91 33.05 -33.64
CA ILE A 518 15.62 31.67 -34.00
C ILE A 518 16.26 31.37 -35.35
N ASP A 519 16.98 30.26 -35.41
CA ASP A 519 17.70 29.81 -36.60
C ASP A 519 17.25 28.39 -36.96
N LEU A 520 17.11 28.12 -38.26
CA LEU A 520 16.82 26.78 -38.77
C LEU A 520 18.13 26.00 -38.92
N VAL A 521 18.38 25.04 -38.03
CA VAL A 521 19.63 24.25 -38.02
C VAL A 521 19.49 22.88 -38.69
N LEU A 522 18.33 22.22 -38.58
CA LEU A 522 18.03 20.95 -39.23
C LEU A 522 16.53 20.86 -39.52
N SER A 523 16.17 20.15 -40.61
CA SER A 523 14.79 19.88 -41.00
C SER A 523 14.64 18.50 -41.63
N GLU A 524 13.41 18.12 -41.95
CA GLU A 524 13.15 16.98 -42.81
C GLU A 524 13.85 17.16 -44.18
N PRO A 525 14.37 16.08 -44.79
CA PRO A 525 14.27 14.68 -44.36
C PRO A 525 15.36 14.22 -43.37
N LEU A 526 16.32 15.08 -42.99
CA LEU A 526 17.47 14.72 -42.15
C LEU A 526 17.04 14.27 -40.75
N VAL A 527 16.18 15.07 -40.13
CA VAL A 527 15.59 14.81 -38.81
C VAL A 527 14.08 14.76 -38.92
N LYS A 528 13.47 13.76 -38.27
CA LYS A 528 12.02 13.58 -38.14
C LYS A 528 11.70 13.22 -36.70
N GLN A 529 10.64 13.83 -36.14
CA GLN A 529 10.17 13.57 -34.77
C GLN A 529 11.32 13.51 -33.74
N PRO A 530 12.13 14.58 -33.61
CA PRO A 530 13.17 14.63 -32.58
C PRO A 530 12.54 14.54 -31.19
N LEU A 531 13.03 13.61 -30.37
CA LEU A 531 12.53 13.41 -29.00
C LEU A 531 13.58 13.79 -27.95
N TYR A 532 14.85 13.50 -28.22
CA TYR A 532 15.96 13.81 -27.32
C TYR A 532 17.17 14.28 -28.12
N ILE A 533 17.86 15.29 -27.61
CA ILE A 533 19.05 15.89 -28.22
C ILE A 533 20.13 16.00 -27.14
N ASP A 534 21.36 15.64 -27.48
CA ASP A 534 22.54 15.89 -26.65
C ASP A 534 23.76 16.14 -27.53
N PHE A 535 24.83 16.67 -26.94
CA PHE A 535 26.08 16.95 -27.63
C PHE A 535 27.22 16.12 -27.04
N ASP A 536 28.03 15.54 -27.91
CA ASP A 536 29.25 14.85 -27.47
C ASP A 536 30.40 15.84 -27.22
N GLU A 537 31.52 15.33 -26.71
CA GLU A 537 32.71 16.13 -26.40
C GLU A 537 33.37 16.78 -27.62
N ARG A 538 32.99 16.36 -28.84
CA ARG A 538 33.44 16.94 -30.11
C ARG A 538 32.51 18.06 -30.60
N GLY A 539 31.41 18.32 -29.89
CA GLY A 539 30.42 19.33 -30.24
C GLY A 539 29.42 18.87 -31.30
N ARG A 540 29.34 17.56 -31.59
CA ARG A 540 28.39 17.02 -32.57
C ARG A 540 27.02 16.86 -31.92
N MET A 541 25.97 17.22 -32.65
CA MET A 541 24.59 17.10 -32.18
C MET A 541 24.05 15.70 -32.46
N TRP A 542 23.68 14.98 -31.40
CA TRP A 542 23.04 13.67 -31.49
C TRP A 542 21.54 13.79 -31.26
N VAL A 543 20.75 13.15 -32.12
CA VAL A 543 19.30 13.24 -32.12
C VAL A 543 18.68 11.85 -32.09
N VAL A 544 17.88 11.59 -31.07
CA VAL A 544 16.97 10.44 -31.03
C VAL A 544 15.69 10.79 -31.79
N GLN A 545 15.42 10.07 -32.87
CA GLN A 545 14.25 10.26 -33.73
C GLN A 545 13.19 9.19 -33.42
N TYR A 546 12.04 9.61 -32.90
CA TYR A 546 10.99 8.73 -32.34
C TYR A 546 9.87 8.40 -33.33
N ILE A 547 10.26 7.89 -34.50
CA ILE A 547 9.44 7.71 -35.71
C ILE A 547 8.39 6.58 -35.58
N GLN A 548 8.63 5.59 -34.71
CA GLN A 548 7.77 4.42 -34.53
C GLN A 548 6.44 4.74 -33.81
N TYR A 549 6.39 5.85 -33.06
CA TYR A 549 5.23 6.28 -32.30
C TYR A 549 3.92 6.29 -33.14
N PRO A 550 2.76 5.88 -32.58
CA PRO A 550 2.46 5.70 -31.16
C PRO A 550 2.49 4.28 -30.61
N ASN A 551 2.78 3.27 -31.42
CA ASN A 551 2.74 1.87 -30.99
C ASN A 551 4.08 1.19 -31.28
N PRO A 552 4.59 0.35 -30.37
CA PRO A 552 5.80 -0.42 -30.64
C PRO A 552 5.60 -1.31 -31.88
N ALA A 553 6.63 -1.47 -32.69
CA ALA A 553 6.59 -2.38 -33.83
C ALA A 553 6.40 -3.83 -33.36
N GLY A 554 5.63 -4.62 -34.10
CA GLY A 554 5.47 -6.06 -33.88
C GLY A 554 4.57 -6.48 -32.73
N LEU A 555 3.97 -5.52 -32.01
CA LEU A 555 3.03 -5.77 -30.91
C LEU A 555 1.60 -5.44 -31.30
N GLU A 556 0.66 -6.25 -30.82
CA GLU A 556 -0.77 -6.05 -30.98
C GLU A 556 -1.38 -5.47 -29.70
N VAL A 557 -2.23 -4.45 -29.84
CA VAL A 557 -2.99 -3.90 -28.71
C VAL A 557 -4.16 -4.83 -28.40
N LEU A 558 -4.11 -5.48 -27.23
CA LEU A 558 -5.18 -6.36 -26.75
C LEU A 558 -6.33 -5.58 -26.12
N THR A 559 -6.02 -4.49 -25.41
CA THR A 559 -7.02 -3.59 -24.81
C THR A 559 -6.34 -2.29 -24.36
N TRP A 560 -7.13 -1.27 -24.00
CA TRP A 560 -6.66 -0.06 -23.34
C TRP A 560 -7.75 0.51 -22.42
N ASP A 561 -7.39 1.47 -21.58
CA ASP A 561 -8.35 2.20 -20.73
C ASP A 561 -8.57 3.65 -21.18
N ASN A 562 -9.40 4.39 -20.43
CA ASN A 562 -9.70 5.80 -20.70
C ASN A 562 -8.50 6.76 -20.58
N HIS A 563 -7.36 6.27 -20.09
CA HIS A 563 -6.11 7.02 -19.99
C HIS A 563 -5.10 6.61 -21.07
N LEU A 564 -5.57 5.93 -22.12
CA LEU A 564 -4.76 5.48 -23.27
C LEU A 564 -3.66 4.46 -22.91
N ARG A 565 -3.74 3.85 -21.72
CA ARG A 565 -2.81 2.81 -21.29
C ARG A 565 -3.17 1.50 -21.97
N LYS A 566 -2.31 1.05 -22.89
CA LYS A 566 -2.45 -0.15 -23.69
C LYS A 566 -1.92 -1.38 -22.95
N VAL A 567 -2.50 -2.51 -23.27
CA VAL A 567 -1.99 -3.83 -22.94
C VAL A 567 -1.62 -4.49 -24.26
N PHE A 568 -0.37 -4.93 -24.37
CA PHE A 568 0.15 -5.60 -25.56
C PHE A 568 0.19 -7.11 -25.39
N ASP A 569 0.18 -7.84 -26.50
CA ASP A 569 0.20 -9.31 -26.54
C ASP A 569 1.52 -9.92 -26.04
N ALA A 570 2.62 -9.18 -26.13
CA ALA A 570 3.94 -9.64 -25.70
C ALA A 570 4.82 -8.50 -25.16
N VAL A 571 6.03 -8.86 -24.70
CA VAL A 571 7.17 -7.96 -24.55
C VAL A 571 8.08 -8.20 -25.74
N PRO A 572 8.51 -7.17 -26.49
CA PRO A 572 9.49 -7.36 -27.54
C PRO A 572 10.84 -7.76 -26.92
N PRO A 573 11.62 -8.66 -27.52
CA PRO A 573 12.99 -8.95 -27.08
C PRO A 573 13.87 -7.69 -27.23
N PRO A 574 15.07 -7.63 -26.62
CA PRO A 574 16.02 -6.56 -26.91
C PRO A 574 16.58 -6.69 -28.34
N PRO A 575 17.00 -5.58 -28.98
CA PRO A 575 17.77 -5.65 -30.22
C PRO A 575 19.13 -6.37 -30.00
N PRO A 576 19.75 -6.93 -31.05
CA PRO A 576 19.39 -6.82 -32.46
C PRO A 576 18.27 -7.79 -32.84
N PHE A 577 17.37 -7.35 -33.72
CA PHE A 577 16.24 -8.13 -34.20
C PHE A 577 16.60 -9.04 -35.38
N ASP A 578 17.79 -9.63 -35.36
CA ASP A 578 18.36 -10.37 -36.48
C ASP A 578 17.64 -11.70 -36.76
N ARG A 579 17.14 -12.38 -35.72
CA ARG A 579 16.43 -13.65 -35.84
C ARG A 579 15.11 -13.50 -36.60
N PRO A 580 14.73 -14.45 -37.48
CA PRO A 580 13.50 -14.38 -38.27
C PRO A 580 12.23 -14.10 -37.44
N GLU A 581 12.11 -14.73 -36.27
CA GLU A 581 10.99 -14.56 -35.35
C GLU A 581 10.96 -13.18 -34.66
N HIS A 582 12.09 -12.46 -34.65
CA HIS A 582 12.22 -11.13 -34.04
C HIS A 582 12.09 -9.99 -35.06
N GLN A 583 12.19 -10.26 -36.37
CA GLN A 583 12.13 -9.25 -37.44
C GLN A 583 10.89 -8.36 -37.37
N LYS A 584 9.76 -8.88 -36.86
CA LYS A 584 8.53 -8.09 -36.69
C LYS A 584 8.68 -6.92 -35.70
N PHE A 585 9.68 -6.95 -34.81
CA PHE A 585 9.93 -5.93 -33.79
C PHE A 585 10.89 -4.83 -34.26
N VAL A 586 11.42 -4.92 -35.48
CA VAL A 586 12.21 -3.84 -36.11
C VAL A 586 11.33 -2.61 -36.23
N GLY A 587 11.66 -1.57 -35.45
CA GLY A 587 10.94 -0.31 -35.46
C GLY A 587 11.55 0.68 -36.44
N LYS A 588 11.04 1.91 -36.41
CA LYS A 588 11.48 3.00 -37.29
C LYS A 588 12.38 4.02 -36.58
N ASP A 589 12.57 3.89 -35.27
CA ASP A 589 13.37 4.83 -34.52
C ASP A 589 14.85 4.71 -34.90
N LYS A 590 15.56 5.82 -34.77
CA LYS A 590 16.99 5.88 -35.06
C LYS A 590 17.68 6.94 -34.23
N ILE A 591 18.98 6.78 -34.07
CA ILE A 591 19.88 7.77 -33.48
C ILE A 591 20.76 8.30 -34.62
N THR A 592 20.72 9.61 -34.84
CA THR A 592 21.56 10.30 -35.82
C THR A 592 22.50 11.26 -35.14
N LEU A 593 23.64 11.53 -35.76
CA LEU A 593 24.59 12.55 -35.33
C LEU A 593 24.86 13.51 -36.49
N HIS A 594 25.04 14.79 -36.15
CA HIS A 594 25.22 15.89 -37.07
C HIS A 594 26.41 16.74 -36.60
N GLU A 595 27.34 17.05 -37.49
CA GLU A 595 28.54 17.85 -37.18
C GLU A 595 28.58 19.10 -38.05
N ASP A 596 28.74 20.24 -37.38
CA ASP A 596 29.17 21.51 -37.95
C ASP A 596 30.69 21.49 -37.96
N THR A 597 31.27 21.46 -39.16
CA THR A 597 32.71 21.24 -39.36
C THR A 597 33.53 22.52 -39.41
N ASP A 598 32.88 23.68 -39.59
CA ASP A 598 33.55 24.97 -39.71
C ASP A 598 33.12 26.02 -38.66
N GLY A 599 32.15 25.68 -37.82
CA GLY A 599 31.68 26.46 -36.68
C GLY A 599 30.74 27.60 -37.06
N ASP A 600 30.11 27.55 -38.24
CA ASP A 600 29.21 28.60 -38.73
C ASP A 600 27.75 28.45 -38.24
N GLY A 601 27.44 27.36 -37.55
CA GLY A 601 26.11 27.01 -37.03
C GLY A 601 25.26 26.18 -37.99
N VAL A 602 25.77 25.84 -39.17
CA VAL A 602 25.18 24.91 -40.13
C VAL A 602 25.82 23.54 -39.93
N PHE A 603 25.05 22.47 -40.08
CA PHE A 603 25.56 21.10 -39.98
C PHE A 603 25.82 20.55 -41.38
N GLU A 604 27.07 20.28 -41.76
CA GLU A 604 27.41 19.75 -43.10
C GLU A 604 27.36 18.22 -43.15
N THR A 605 27.68 17.57 -42.02
CA THR A 605 27.76 16.11 -41.97
C THR A 605 26.61 15.51 -41.19
N HIS A 606 26.09 14.40 -41.70
CA HIS A 606 24.96 13.70 -41.12
C HIS A 606 25.19 12.20 -41.22
N LYS A 607 25.15 11.50 -40.09
CA LYS A 607 25.31 10.04 -40.01
C LYS A 607 24.18 9.42 -39.19
N THR A 608 23.76 8.23 -39.56
CA THR A 608 22.93 7.37 -38.70
C THR A 608 23.86 6.48 -37.90
N PHE A 609 23.82 6.58 -36.58
CA PHE A 609 24.59 5.74 -35.66
C PHE A 609 23.89 4.39 -35.44
N LEU A 610 22.58 4.43 -35.15
CA LEU A 610 21.73 3.25 -34.95
C LEU A 610 20.39 3.44 -35.64
N ASP A 611 19.87 2.38 -36.26
CA ASP A 611 18.53 2.33 -36.83
C ASP A 611 17.78 1.03 -36.45
N GLY A 612 16.55 0.89 -36.93
CA GLY A 612 15.72 -0.28 -36.61
C GLY A 612 15.26 -0.33 -35.15
N LEU A 613 15.42 0.76 -34.40
CA LEU A 613 15.07 0.83 -32.99
C LEU A 613 13.56 0.94 -32.80
N ASN A 614 13.08 0.57 -31.61
CA ASN A 614 11.67 0.43 -31.29
C ASN A 614 11.40 1.08 -29.94
N MET A 615 10.71 2.22 -29.96
CA MET A 615 10.44 3.06 -28.80
C MET A 615 11.68 3.66 -28.13
N CYS A 616 12.72 4.03 -28.88
CA CYS A 616 13.94 4.63 -28.33
C CYS A 616 13.70 6.07 -27.85
N THR A 617 14.05 6.38 -26.59
CA THR A 617 13.64 7.65 -25.95
C THR A 617 14.78 8.61 -25.64
N SER A 618 15.99 8.12 -25.37
CA SER A 618 17.14 8.97 -25.03
C SER A 618 18.45 8.19 -25.09
N LEU A 619 19.57 8.91 -25.03
CA LEU A 619 20.92 8.36 -24.94
C LEU A 619 21.76 9.10 -23.89
N ALA A 620 22.89 8.52 -23.48
CA ALA A 620 23.93 9.21 -22.72
C ALA A 620 25.32 8.66 -23.11
N PHE A 621 26.30 9.56 -23.27
CA PHE A 621 27.65 9.19 -23.69
C PHE A 621 28.45 8.55 -22.56
N ASP A 622 29.31 7.60 -22.90
CA ASP A 622 30.26 6.94 -22.01
C ASP A 622 31.64 6.90 -22.69
N GLN A 623 32.71 6.62 -21.95
CA GLN A 623 34.05 6.51 -22.53
C GLN A 623 34.19 5.31 -23.47
N GLU A 624 33.41 4.25 -23.26
CA GLU A 624 33.48 3.03 -24.09
C GLU A 624 32.34 2.89 -25.10
N GLY A 625 31.46 3.91 -25.22
CA GLY A 625 30.31 3.85 -26.12
C GLY A 625 29.14 4.71 -25.67
N ILE A 626 27.91 4.24 -25.88
CA ILE A 626 26.69 4.98 -25.51
C ILE A 626 25.67 4.11 -24.77
N TRP A 627 25.04 4.72 -23.77
CA TRP A 627 23.83 4.22 -23.14
C TRP A 627 22.62 4.62 -23.96
N VAL A 628 21.68 3.69 -24.14
CA VAL A 628 20.46 3.91 -24.91
C VAL A 628 19.26 3.46 -24.10
N MET A 629 18.32 4.39 -23.88
CA MET A 629 17.02 4.07 -23.32
C MET A 629 16.12 3.59 -24.46
N HIS A 630 15.84 2.30 -24.46
CA HIS A 630 14.97 1.60 -25.42
C HIS A 630 13.96 0.80 -24.61
N PRO A 631 12.94 1.43 -23.99
CA PRO A 631 11.95 0.71 -23.21
C PRO A 631 11.40 -0.51 -23.97
N PRO A 632 11.38 -1.69 -23.34
CA PRO A 632 11.44 -1.92 -21.90
C PRO A 632 12.86 -2.07 -21.31
N TYR A 633 13.91 -1.73 -22.05
CA TYR A 633 15.32 -1.98 -21.74
C TYR A 633 16.18 -0.72 -21.57
N LEU A 634 17.19 -0.80 -20.70
CA LEU A 634 18.38 0.05 -20.74
C LEU A 634 19.51 -0.74 -21.39
N LEU A 635 20.04 -0.21 -22.48
CA LEU A 635 21.03 -0.85 -23.32
C LEU A 635 22.36 -0.09 -23.28
N PHE A 636 23.47 -0.79 -23.45
CA PHE A 636 24.78 -0.20 -23.70
C PHE A 636 25.33 -0.71 -25.04
N TYR A 637 25.69 0.21 -25.93
CA TYR A 637 26.35 -0.07 -27.20
C TYR A 637 27.80 0.36 -27.09
N ALA A 638 28.73 -0.60 -27.15
CA ALA A 638 30.15 -0.30 -27.16
C ALA A 638 30.57 0.33 -28.49
N ASP A 639 31.44 1.33 -28.42
CA ASP A 639 32.14 1.97 -29.54
C ASP A 639 33.55 2.33 -29.04
N ARG A 640 34.35 1.28 -28.75
CA ARG A 640 35.67 1.43 -28.12
C ARG A 640 36.74 1.90 -29.10
N ASN A 641 36.48 1.78 -30.39
CA ASN A 641 37.36 2.27 -31.44
C ASN A 641 37.02 3.71 -31.87
N HIS A 642 35.92 4.28 -31.35
CA HIS A 642 35.44 5.64 -31.60
C HIS A 642 35.23 5.93 -33.10
N ASP A 643 34.70 4.96 -33.83
CA ASP A 643 34.42 5.09 -35.27
C ASP A 643 32.96 5.48 -35.59
N ASP A 644 32.20 5.78 -34.53
CA ASP A 644 30.77 6.08 -34.56
C ASP A 644 29.95 4.92 -35.15
N GLN A 645 30.35 3.68 -34.89
CA GLN A 645 29.56 2.47 -35.14
C GLN A 645 29.66 1.55 -33.92
N PRO A 646 28.55 0.88 -33.55
CA PRO A 646 28.62 -0.12 -32.49
C PRO A 646 29.58 -1.26 -32.84
N ASP A 647 30.45 -1.62 -31.89
CA ASP A 647 31.37 -2.76 -31.99
C ASP A 647 30.63 -4.11 -32.09
N GLY A 648 29.35 -4.15 -31.72
CA GLY A 648 28.53 -5.35 -31.75
C GLY A 648 27.11 -5.17 -31.19
N PRO A 649 26.42 -6.28 -30.87
CA PRO A 649 25.12 -6.27 -30.21
C PRO A 649 25.16 -5.53 -28.86
N PRO A 650 24.07 -4.86 -28.45
CA PRO A 650 24.03 -4.17 -27.18
C PRO A 650 24.04 -5.12 -26.00
N GLU A 651 24.57 -4.62 -24.90
CA GLU A 651 24.45 -5.22 -23.59
C GLU A 651 23.16 -4.77 -22.91
N VAL A 652 22.37 -5.70 -22.40
CA VAL A 652 21.16 -5.37 -21.62
C VAL A 652 21.55 -5.20 -20.16
N HIS A 653 21.34 -4.00 -19.62
CA HIS A 653 21.64 -3.68 -18.22
C HIS A 653 20.41 -3.73 -17.33
N LEU A 654 19.31 -3.14 -17.81
CA LEU A 654 18.01 -3.18 -17.14
C LEU A 654 16.94 -3.66 -18.11
N SER A 655 15.94 -4.35 -17.58
CA SER A 655 14.71 -4.71 -18.30
C SER A 655 13.48 -4.43 -17.44
N GLY A 656 12.28 -4.43 -18.04
CA GLY A 656 11.01 -4.37 -17.31
C GLY A 656 10.42 -2.97 -17.13
N PHE A 657 10.88 -1.97 -17.89
CA PHE A 657 10.15 -0.70 -18.01
C PHE A 657 8.85 -0.90 -18.81
N GLY A 658 7.77 -0.23 -18.42
CA GLY A 658 6.47 -0.35 -19.07
C GLY A 658 6.40 0.28 -20.44
N LEU A 659 5.40 -0.15 -21.22
CA LEU A 659 5.09 0.35 -22.56
C LEU A 659 3.64 0.83 -22.70
N GLU A 660 2.86 0.77 -21.62
CA GLU A 660 1.40 0.89 -21.68
C GLU A 660 0.96 2.23 -22.23
N ASP A 661 1.55 3.30 -21.74
CA ASP A 661 1.42 4.63 -22.32
C ASP A 661 2.75 5.03 -22.93
N THR A 662 2.84 4.84 -24.24
CA THR A 662 4.02 5.13 -25.06
C THR A 662 4.42 6.60 -25.05
N HIS A 663 3.51 7.49 -24.63
CA HIS A 663 3.84 8.88 -24.34
C HIS A 663 4.68 9.01 -23.07
N SER A 664 4.50 8.16 -22.07
CA SER A 664 5.01 8.32 -20.70
C SER A 664 6.05 7.26 -20.28
N ILE A 665 6.66 6.57 -21.25
CA ILE A 665 7.67 5.53 -21.00
C ILE A 665 8.98 6.11 -20.45
N ALA A 666 9.86 5.24 -19.96
CA ALA A 666 11.15 5.65 -19.41
C ALA A 666 12.00 6.43 -20.44
N ASN A 667 12.62 7.52 -20.00
CA ASN A 667 13.25 8.52 -20.86
C ASN A 667 14.33 9.33 -20.11
N SER A 668 14.98 10.24 -20.85
CA SER A 668 15.90 11.28 -20.34
C SER A 668 17.07 10.75 -19.53
N LEU A 669 17.93 9.94 -20.16
CA LEU A 669 19.19 9.52 -19.55
C LEU A 669 20.12 10.71 -19.28
N LYS A 670 20.65 10.81 -18.06
CA LYS A 670 21.62 11.84 -17.69
C LYS A 670 22.61 11.34 -16.66
N TRP A 671 23.89 11.66 -16.84
CA TRP A 671 24.88 11.42 -15.80
C TRP A 671 24.73 12.39 -14.65
N GLY A 672 24.65 11.85 -13.44
CA GLY A 672 24.73 12.63 -12.22
C GLY A 672 26.17 12.97 -11.84
N PRO A 673 26.38 14.04 -11.05
CA PRO A 673 27.70 14.43 -10.56
C PRO A 673 28.33 13.40 -9.60
N ASP A 674 27.56 12.40 -9.17
CA ASP A 674 27.95 11.28 -8.34
C ASP A 674 28.41 10.04 -9.14
N GLY A 675 28.44 10.13 -10.48
CA GLY A 675 28.84 9.04 -11.36
C GLY A 675 27.77 7.97 -11.56
N TRP A 676 26.51 8.24 -11.19
CA TRP A 676 25.37 7.38 -11.49
C TRP A 676 24.68 7.82 -12.77
N LEU A 677 24.11 6.88 -13.51
CA LEU A 677 23.26 7.16 -14.65
C LEU A 677 21.81 7.30 -14.17
N TYR A 678 21.20 8.46 -14.38
CA TYR A 678 19.82 8.74 -14.02
C TYR A 678 18.89 8.63 -15.22
N GLY A 679 17.62 8.37 -14.94
CA GLY A 679 16.55 8.49 -15.92
C GLY A 679 15.21 8.80 -15.24
N ALA A 680 14.23 9.20 -16.04
CA ALA A 680 12.86 9.45 -15.61
C ALA A 680 11.93 8.35 -16.09
N THR A 681 10.81 8.15 -15.38
CA THR A 681 9.66 7.41 -15.88
C THR A 681 8.42 8.27 -15.74
N GLY A 682 7.63 8.38 -16.80
CA GLY A 682 6.40 9.18 -16.82
C GLY A 682 5.23 8.54 -16.06
N SER A 683 4.03 9.09 -16.26
CA SER A 683 2.93 8.93 -15.30
C SER A 683 2.11 7.66 -15.33
N THR A 684 2.02 7.04 -16.49
CA THR A 684 0.92 6.13 -16.84
C THR A 684 1.42 4.77 -17.31
N VAL A 685 2.64 4.43 -16.90
CA VAL A 685 3.28 3.14 -17.14
C VAL A 685 3.56 2.43 -15.82
N THR A 686 3.63 1.11 -15.84
CA THR A 686 4.14 0.33 -14.71
C THR A 686 5.56 -0.11 -15.02
N ALA A 687 6.39 -0.32 -14.00
CA ALA A 687 7.70 -0.91 -14.22
C ALA A 687 8.02 -1.93 -13.15
N ARG A 688 8.76 -2.94 -13.56
CA ARG A 688 9.29 -4.02 -12.73
C ARG A 688 10.74 -4.18 -13.13
N VAL A 689 11.54 -3.19 -12.76
CA VAL A 689 12.90 -3.09 -13.28
C VAL A 689 13.73 -4.24 -12.73
N LYS A 690 14.22 -5.10 -13.61
CA LYS A 690 15.15 -6.16 -13.30
C LYS A 690 16.56 -5.71 -13.70
N VAL A 691 17.51 -5.94 -12.82
CA VAL A 691 18.93 -5.77 -13.15
C VAL A 691 19.42 -7.05 -13.83
N GLU A 692 19.84 -6.94 -15.08
CA GLU A 692 20.27 -8.10 -15.90
C GLU A 692 21.77 -8.42 -15.72
N ARG A 693 22.51 -7.52 -15.07
CA ARG A 693 23.96 -7.65 -14.80
C ARG A 693 24.24 -7.82 -13.30
N GLY A 694 25.27 -8.58 -12.97
CA GLY A 694 25.65 -8.88 -11.58
C GLY A 694 24.91 -10.08 -10.97
N GLU A 695 25.09 -10.30 -9.66
CA GLU A 695 24.57 -11.49 -8.96
C GLU A 695 23.13 -11.31 -8.43
N SER A 696 22.60 -10.08 -8.43
CA SER A 696 21.28 -9.77 -7.87
C SER A 696 20.21 -9.91 -8.95
N ASN A 697 19.44 -11.01 -8.94
CA ASN A 697 18.19 -11.15 -9.71
C ASN A 697 17.03 -10.32 -9.12
N LYS A 698 17.33 -9.16 -8.53
CA LYS A 698 16.35 -8.36 -7.80
C LYS A 698 15.48 -7.57 -8.79
N VAL A 699 14.18 -7.55 -8.51
CA VAL A 699 13.17 -6.81 -9.28
C VAL A 699 12.66 -5.64 -8.43
N TYR A 700 12.54 -4.47 -9.05
CA TYR A 700 12.09 -3.23 -8.42
C TYR A 700 10.75 -2.79 -9.02
N PRO A 701 9.61 -3.14 -8.40
CA PRO A 701 8.29 -2.76 -8.90
C PRO A 701 7.92 -1.34 -8.49
N PHE A 702 7.42 -0.54 -9.44
CA PHE A 702 6.89 0.80 -9.19
C PHE A 702 5.81 1.20 -10.21
N PHE A 703 5.05 2.24 -9.87
CA PHE A 703 3.96 2.76 -10.68
C PHE A 703 4.23 4.20 -11.10
N GLY A 704 4.44 4.40 -12.39
CA GLY A 704 4.51 5.70 -13.04
C GLY A 704 5.66 6.57 -12.55
N GLN A 705 5.31 7.80 -12.17
CA GLN A 705 6.16 8.99 -12.03
C GLN A 705 7.32 8.77 -11.07
N ASN A 706 8.55 8.79 -11.56
CA ASN A 706 9.73 8.73 -10.72
C ASN A 706 10.99 9.18 -11.45
N ILE A 707 12.00 9.43 -10.63
CA ILE A 707 13.40 9.49 -11.03
C ILE A 707 14.05 8.22 -10.50
N TRP A 708 14.79 7.53 -11.36
CA TRP A 708 15.57 6.35 -11.03
C TRP A 708 17.03 6.58 -11.38
N ARG A 709 17.92 5.78 -10.78
CA ARG A 709 19.33 5.77 -11.11
C ARG A 709 19.91 4.36 -11.11
N TYR A 710 20.94 4.17 -11.92
CA TYR A 710 21.66 2.94 -12.10
C TYR A 710 23.16 3.19 -12.02
N HIS A 711 23.88 2.36 -11.27
CA HIS A 711 25.33 2.42 -11.19
C HIS A 711 25.94 1.37 -12.12
N PRO A 712 26.59 1.77 -13.23
CA PRO A 712 27.00 0.83 -14.29
C PRO A 712 28.02 -0.22 -13.87
N VAL A 713 28.92 0.10 -12.94
CA VAL A 713 30.01 -0.80 -12.53
C VAL A 713 29.55 -1.80 -11.46
N THR A 714 28.74 -1.35 -10.50
CA THR A 714 28.27 -2.20 -9.39
C THR A 714 26.90 -2.82 -9.66
N HIS A 715 26.29 -2.48 -10.79
CA HIS A 715 24.97 -2.92 -11.23
C HIS A 715 23.88 -2.70 -10.17
N HIS A 716 23.92 -1.56 -9.47
CA HIS A 716 22.93 -1.22 -8.46
C HIS A 716 21.87 -0.31 -9.06
N PHE A 717 20.59 -0.68 -8.90
CA PHE A 717 19.45 0.15 -9.28
C PHE A 717 18.79 0.76 -8.04
N GLU A 718 18.39 2.03 -8.15
CA GLU A 718 17.68 2.74 -7.10
C GLU A 718 16.55 3.58 -7.68
N LEU A 719 15.39 3.53 -7.04
CA LEU A 719 14.32 4.51 -7.25
C LEU A 719 14.68 5.77 -6.44
N PHE A 720 15.32 6.74 -7.09
CA PHE A 720 15.86 7.93 -6.45
C PHE A 720 14.76 8.78 -5.78
N ALA A 721 13.64 8.98 -6.47
CA ALA A 721 12.48 9.70 -5.94
C ALA A 721 11.20 9.36 -6.70
N GLU A 722 10.04 9.49 -6.08
CA GLU A 722 8.74 9.15 -6.68
C GLU A 722 7.77 10.33 -6.72
N GLY A 723 6.95 10.40 -7.76
CA GLY A 723 5.93 11.43 -7.97
C GLY A 723 6.41 12.57 -8.86
N GLY A 724 5.76 13.73 -8.74
CA GLY A 724 6.15 14.94 -9.48
C GLY A 724 5.52 15.04 -10.86
N TRP A 725 4.27 14.60 -11.02
CA TRP A 725 3.53 14.65 -12.29
C TRP A 725 4.25 13.88 -13.43
N ASN A 726 3.85 14.08 -14.70
CA ASN A 726 4.43 13.31 -15.80
C ASN A 726 5.82 13.85 -16.14
N THR A 727 6.87 13.21 -15.63
CA THR A 727 8.27 13.66 -15.75
C THR A 727 8.86 13.34 -17.13
N PHE A 728 9.39 14.39 -17.78
CA PHE A 728 10.04 14.34 -19.10
C PHE A 728 11.35 15.11 -19.11
N GLY A 729 12.28 14.71 -18.25
CA GLY A 729 13.58 15.35 -18.18
C GLY A 729 14.31 14.97 -16.92
N VAL A 730 15.64 14.87 -17.01
CA VAL A 730 16.50 14.82 -15.84
C VAL A 730 17.67 15.74 -16.15
N ASP A 731 17.86 16.77 -15.32
CA ASP A 731 19.03 17.61 -15.43
C ASP A 731 19.53 18.06 -14.06
N PHE A 732 20.79 18.47 -14.01
CA PHE A 732 21.46 18.92 -12.81
C PHE A 732 21.93 20.36 -12.99
N ASP A 733 21.71 21.18 -11.98
CA ASP A 733 22.35 22.49 -11.97
C ASP A 733 23.82 22.41 -11.55
N SER A 734 24.51 23.56 -11.59
CA SER A 734 25.92 23.70 -11.19
C SER A 734 26.23 23.35 -9.72
N LYS A 735 25.21 23.07 -8.89
CA LYS A 735 25.33 22.62 -7.50
C LYS A 735 25.00 21.14 -7.34
N GLY A 736 24.71 20.43 -8.43
CA GLY A 736 24.35 19.01 -8.42
C GLY A 736 22.92 18.75 -7.94
N ARG A 737 22.04 19.75 -7.99
CA ARG A 737 20.62 19.58 -7.64
C ARG A 737 19.86 19.06 -8.86
N LEU A 738 19.08 17.98 -8.67
CA LEU A 738 18.31 17.33 -9.73
C LEU A 738 16.98 18.05 -9.96
N TYR A 739 16.68 18.37 -11.21
CA TYR A 739 15.39 18.90 -11.63
C TYR A 739 14.78 18.05 -12.75
N SER A 740 13.45 18.01 -12.78
CA SER A 740 12.68 17.47 -13.90
C SER A 740 11.56 18.44 -14.29
N GLY A 741 11.30 18.52 -15.59
CA GLY A 741 10.08 19.13 -16.13
C GLY A 741 8.89 18.18 -16.02
N THR A 742 7.67 18.74 -16.08
CA THR A 742 6.43 17.97 -16.08
C THR A 742 5.53 18.41 -17.22
N ASN A 743 4.63 17.56 -17.70
CA ASN A 743 3.60 17.96 -18.68
C ASN A 743 2.47 18.83 -18.09
N GLY A 744 2.64 19.33 -16.87
CA GLY A 744 1.72 20.26 -16.20
C GLY A 744 2.30 21.68 -16.12
N ASN A 745 1.77 22.48 -15.19
CA ASN A 745 2.19 23.87 -15.01
C ASN A 745 3.50 24.02 -14.21
N LEU A 746 4.21 22.92 -13.93
CA LEU A 746 5.46 22.90 -13.18
C LEU A 746 6.62 22.56 -14.12
N GLN A 747 7.49 23.53 -14.36
CA GLN A 747 8.56 23.44 -15.37
C GLN A 747 9.91 22.99 -14.81
N SER A 748 10.15 23.06 -13.49
CA SER A 748 11.42 22.68 -12.87
C SER A 748 11.21 22.21 -11.43
N VAL A 749 10.70 21.00 -11.26
CA VAL A 749 10.51 20.40 -9.94
C VAL A 749 11.86 19.92 -9.43
N TYR A 750 12.26 20.40 -8.25
CA TYR A 750 13.46 19.95 -7.56
C TYR A 750 13.20 18.60 -6.89
N PHE A 751 14.00 17.59 -7.22
CA PHE A 751 13.92 16.25 -6.62
C PHE A 751 15.06 16.00 -5.64
N VAL A 752 14.76 15.28 -4.56
CA VAL A 752 15.71 14.85 -3.53
C VAL A 752 15.62 13.35 -3.37
N GLN A 753 16.75 12.72 -3.04
CA GLN A 753 16.84 11.28 -2.84
C GLN A 753 15.87 10.82 -1.72
N GLY A 754 15.11 9.76 -1.97
CA GLY A 754 14.08 9.23 -1.08
C GLY A 754 12.82 10.10 -1.00
N GLY A 755 12.70 11.14 -1.83
CA GLY A 755 11.56 12.05 -1.82
C GLY A 755 10.30 11.44 -2.43
N TYR A 756 9.15 11.73 -1.80
CA TYR A 756 7.82 11.40 -2.31
C TYR A 756 7.06 12.70 -2.61
N TYR A 757 6.68 12.86 -3.87
CA TYR A 757 6.05 14.05 -4.42
C TYR A 757 4.61 13.75 -4.81
N GLN A 758 3.77 14.78 -4.74
CA GLN A 758 2.36 14.64 -5.09
C GLN A 758 2.19 14.10 -6.53
N LYS A 759 1.25 13.16 -6.67
CA LYS A 759 0.77 12.66 -7.96
C LYS A 759 -0.75 12.46 -7.96
N SER A 760 -1.35 12.33 -9.14
CA SER A 760 -2.76 11.97 -9.28
C SER A 760 -2.96 10.48 -8.97
N PHE A 761 -3.12 10.11 -7.69
CA PHE A 761 -3.16 8.71 -7.23
C PHE A 761 -4.24 7.86 -7.91
N GLY A 762 -5.43 8.41 -8.16
CA GLY A 762 -6.50 7.69 -8.88
C GLY A 762 -6.16 7.31 -10.33
N LYS A 763 -5.24 8.04 -10.97
CA LYS A 763 -4.77 7.80 -12.36
C LYS A 763 -3.44 7.07 -12.40
N HIS A 764 -2.48 7.49 -11.59
CA HIS A 764 -1.06 7.09 -11.63
C HIS A 764 -0.70 6.02 -10.60
N GLY A 765 -1.65 5.62 -9.74
CA GLY A 765 -1.45 4.63 -8.68
C GLY A 765 -0.73 5.21 -7.44
N PRO A 766 -0.64 4.43 -6.35
CA PRO A 766 0.03 4.82 -5.11
C PRO A 766 1.57 4.88 -5.26
N HIS A 767 2.25 5.44 -4.26
CA HIS A 767 3.70 5.30 -4.13
C HIS A 767 4.09 3.86 -3.78
N THR A 768 5.37 3.49 -3.97
CA THR A 768 5.85 2.17 -3.53
C THR A 768 5.83 2.02 -2.01
N ASN A 769 6.00 3.12 -1.28
CA ASN A 769 5.85 3.16 0.17
C ASN A 769 4.36 3.38 0.54
N PRO A 770 3.72 2.43 1.25
CA PRO A 770 2.30 2.52 1.58
C PRO A 770 1.98 3.54 2.70
N TYR A 771 2.98 4.19 3.29
CA TYR A 771 2.83 5.13 4.41
C TYR A 771 3.04 6.61 4.03
N THR A 772 3.16 6.91 2.74
CA THR A 772 3.40 8.26 2.19
C THR A 772 2.13 9.07 2.07
#